data_AF-A0A964V5R9-F1
#
_entry.id   AF-A0A964V5R9-F1
#
_cell.length_a   1.000
_cell.length_b   1.000
_cell.length_c   1.000
_cell.angle_alpha   90.00
_cell.angle_beta   90.00
_cell.angle_gamma   90.00
#
_symmetry.space_group_name_H-M   'P 1'
#
loop_
_entity.id
_entity.type
_entity.pdbx_description
1 polymer ?
#
loop_
_entity_poly.entity_id
_entity_poly.type
_entity_poly.pdbx_seq_one_letter_code
_entity_poly.pdbx_strand_id
1 'polypeptide(L)'
;MSNSMRARTSARCHRSRWTTLEPSGRCTASRKSWTRRTLRGTNPRTRSASGRLDAHLTTGRRSMSKLHVPLVVTARAAALSLALGLLSASSVSAQQPRTLLGTPCTASADTPVTEPETGRTYLLDYPCDLRAGEDVTFILSLHGAGSSGTWQRRYFPAFDQKERHRLVIAAPYSPTRVWSEGDDAYLRNIVTSIVNEVGSENIRAFWLAGHSQGGLTSRRLVCTDFFSARVDGFLSLSGGRVGGGAERATGAGRPRQASEPPAAAPPAAPAAAPAPASDPSCDFSHIFAIGQHDIASLPSTSSVAQRYRCDARERRPDVVDTQPGQVHDGGRQNPGSRAWGLLPRPGSAEVFVYPGCDDGRVVADVVRLDKGHTEGLEPAVTEALVGLMVSAAGGKIANMAATQTAVPNDYSDPASWLCRPGRQDACAVDLSTTVVRSDGTLSREAWSGNASAPIDCFYVYPTVSTDTGMNSDMTPNEAELRVVNQQFARFGSVCRLYAPNYRQVTLAGLRERRTGGTTSLDQGLAYDDVRDAFHHYLEHDNGGRGFVLVGHSQGSYVLTSLVAQEIDGQPIQDRMVSALLLGATVPVARGGDGGGAFRTVPLCRSASQTSCVIAFSSFRSTAPPPANTLFGQVADPALAAACTNPAALAGGSGELHAYLSTTGGTIVGGGRGGPRPWVASGPAIETPFVSAPGLLTARCATNENATYLEVTVHGDPADRRADDITGDLTAQWGLHLVDVNLAMGNLVAIVREQTASWQRTR
;
A
#
# COMPACT_ATOMS: atom_id res chain seq x y z
N MET A 1 -15.64 16.26 -62.29
CA MET A 1 -14.87 16.97 -63.34
C MET A 1 -13.38 16.87 -62.99
N SER A 2 -12.49 17.00 -63.98
CA SER A 2 -11.10 16.51 -63.87
C SER A 2 -10.05 17.62 -63.85
N ASN A 3 -9.00 17.44 -63.05
CA ASN A 3 -7.57 17.57 -63.40
C ASN A 3 -6.73 17.18 -62.16
N SER A 4 -5.70 16.32 -62.16
CA SER A 4 -4.66 15.94 -63.13
C SER A 4 -3.47 16.91 -63.22
N MET A 5 -2.36 16.60 -62.53
CA MET A 5 -1.11 16.21 -63.21
C MET A 5 -0.03 15.60 -62.29
N ARG A 6 0.99 14.99 -62.93
CA ARG A 6 2.13 14.22 -62.39
C ARG A 6 3.17 15.18 -61.75
N ALA A 7 3.77 14.92 -60.59
CA ALA A 7 4.64 13.82 -60.14
C ALA A 7 6.05 13.77 -60.77
N ARG A 8 7.10 13.86 -59.92
CA ARG A 8 8.45 13.30 -60.15
C ARG A 8 9.27 13.24 -58.84
N THR A 9 10.33 12.42 -58.86
CA THR A 9 11.19 12.07 -57.72
C THR A 9 12.56 12.76 -57.78
N SER A 10 13.23 12.80 -56.62
CA SER A 10 14.66 12.47 -56.37
C SER A 10 15.35 13.43 -55.39
N ALA A 11 16.37 12.93 -54.70
CA ALA A 11 17.17 13.68 -53.74
C ALA A 11 18.61 13.83 -54.22
N ARG A 12 19.29 14.92 -53.82
CA ARG A 12 20.75 14.93 -53.61
C ARG A 12 21.26 16.11 -52.78
N CYS A 13 22.39 15.82 -52.15
CA CYS A 13 23.34 16.64 -51.40
C CYS A 13 23.46 18.14 -51.74
N HIS A 14 23.97 18.91 -50.76
CA HIS A 14 25.28 19.55 -50.97
C HIS A 14 26.13 19.68 -49.69
N ARG A 15 27.45 19.64 -49.85
CA ARG A 15 28.48 20.02 -48.85
C ARG A 15 29.29 21.18 -49.40
N SER A 16 29.69 22.12 -48.54
CA SER A 16 31.01 22.79 -48.55
C SER A 16 31.22 23.43 -47.17
N ARG A 17 32.22 23.04 -46.36
CA ARG A 17 33.69 23.13 -46.48
C ARG A 17 34.26 24.53 -46.22
N TRP A 18 35.06 24.60 -45.17
CA TRP A 18 36.39 25.23 -45.23
C TRP A 18 37.46 24.17 -44.89
N THR A 19 38.71 24.48 -45.21
CA THR A 19 39.92 23.62 -45.12
C THR A 19 41.14 24.56 -44.93
N THR A 20 42.33 24.15 -44.49
CA THR A 20 42.90 22.80 -44.27
C THR A 20 43.62 22.77 -42.88
N LEU A 21 44.74 22.11 -42.52
CA LEU A 21 45.78 21.26 -43.16
C LEU A 21 46.33 20.24 -42.12
N GLU A 22 47.43 19.59 -42.45
CA GLU A 22 48.22 18.57 -41.72
C GLU A 22 49.73 19.03 -41.78
N PRO A 23 50.82 18.27 -41.43
CA PRO A 23 50.88 16.83 -41.13
C PRO A 23 51.91 16.27 -40.11
N SER A 24 51.71 14.97 -39.84
CA SER A 24 52.73 13.93 -39.58
C SER A 24 53.42 13.81 -38.21
N GLY A 25 53.63 12.56 -37.78
CA GLY A 25 54.43 12.17 -36.61
C GLY A 25 54.04 10.80 -36.02
N ARG A 26 54.80 9.74 -36.34
CA ARG A 26 54.73 8.43 -35.64
C ARG A 26 56.02 8.20 -34.85
N CYS A 27 55.95 7.77 -33.58
CA CYS A 27 56.76 6.64 -33.09
C CYS A 27 56.43 6.17 -31.64
N THR A 28 56.17 4.86 -31.53
CA THR A 28 56.60 3.91 -30.50
C THR A 28 56.79 4.29 -29.01
N ALA A 29 55.93 3.65 -28.20
CA ALA A 29 56.27 2.72 -27.10
C ALA A 29 56.83 3.22 -25.74
N SER A 30 56.20 2.71 -24.67
CA SER A 30 56.91 2.21 -23.48
C SER A 30 56.18 1.00 -22.89
N ARG A 31 56.92 0.03 -22.34
CA ARG A 31 56.40 -1.16 -21.65
C ARG A 31 56.57 -0.99 -20.14
N LYS A 32 55.76 -1.71 -19.35
CA LYS A 32 56.32 -2.63 -18.32
C LYS A 32 55.29 -3.65 -17.83
N SER A 33 55.71 -4.91 -17.82
CA SER A 33 54.95 -6.09 -17.38
C SER A 33 55.79 -6.86 -16.37
N TRP A 34 55.24 -7.18 -15.19
CA TRP A 34 55.82 -8.13 -14.23
C TRP A 34 54.68 -8.99 -13.66
N THR A 35 54.42 -10.17 -14.22
CA THR A 35 55.02 -11.50 -13.93
C THR A 35 54.29 -12.26 -12.82
N ARG A 36 53.78 -13.45 -13.16
CA ARG A 36 53.58 -14.54 -12.19
C ARG A 36 54.94 -14.95 -11.61
N ARG A 37 54.99 -15.36 -10.34
CA ARG A 37 56.00 -16.31 -9.85
C ARG A 37 55.37 -17.31 -8.91
N THR A 38 55.52 -18.59 -9.23
CA THR A 38 55.16 -19.72 -8.37
C THR A 38 56.28 -20.01 -7.38
N LEU A 39 55.93 -20.58 -6.22
CA LEU A 39 56.80 -21.44 -5.43
C LEU A 39 55.96 -22.56 -4.77
N ARG A 40 56.60 -23.68 -4.43
CA ARG A 40 55.97 -24.90 -3.89
C ARG A 40 56.46 -25.18 -2.47
N GLY A 41 55.66 -25.93 -1.71
CA GLY A 41 56.08 -26.67 -0.52
C GLY A 41 55.74 -25.97 0.81
N THR A 42 55.46 -26.69 1.91
CA THR A 42 55.28 -28.16 2.09
C THR A 42 54.36 -28.44 3.28
N ASN A 43 53.56 -29.50 3.17
CA ASN A 43 52.81 -30.18 4.25
C ASN A 43 53.78 -31.19 4.98
N PRO A 44 53.45 -31.95 6.07
CA PRO A 44 52.16 -32.06 6.78
C PRO A 44 52.19 -32.36 8.32
N ARG A 45 50.99 -32.53 8.95
CA ARG A 45 50.70 -33.18 10.27
C ARG A 45 51.19 -32.40 11.52
N THR A 46 50.74 -32.59 12.76
CA THR A 46 49.81 -33.52 13.48
C THR A 46 48.83 -32.70 14.38
N ARG A 47 47.53 -33.00 14.56
CA ARG A 47 46.80 -34.15 15.19
C ARG A 47 46.68 -34.05 16.74
N SER A 48 45.44 -34.18 17.26
CA SER A 48 45.06 -34.45 18.68
C SER A 48 45.18 -33.27 19.68
N ALA A 49 44.37 -33.12 20.75
CA ALA A 49 43.07 -33.74 21.11
C ALA A 49 42.42 -33.03 22.34
N SER A 50 41.12 -33.32 22.56
CA SER A 50 40.40 -33.42 23.86
C SER A 50 40.65 -32.41 25.01
N GLY A 51 39.58 -31.74 25.45
CA GLY A 51 39.54 -31.05 26.76
C GLY A 51 38.15 -30.54 27.13
N ARG A 52 37.29 -31.39 27.71
CA ARG A 52 36.11 -30.93 28.48
C ARG A 52 36.54 -30.59 29.90
N LEU A 53 35.88 -29.62 30.53
CA LEU A 53 35.39 -29.73 31.90
C LEU A 53 34.29 -28.70 32.16
N ASP A 54 33.34 -29.05 33.02
CA ASP A 54 32.09 -28.33 33.27
C ASP A 54 32.15 -27.49 34.58
N ALA A 55 31.02 -26.84 34.87
CA ALA A 55 30.41 -26.66 36.21
C ALA A 55 30.42 -25.26 36.89
N HIS A 56 29.19 -24.75 37.04
CA HIS A 56 28.61 -24.08 38.22
C HIS A 56 29.13 -22.68 38.66
N LEU A 57 28.24 -21.67 38.80
CA LEU A 57 27.49 -21.23 40.02
C LEU A 57 28.40 -20.70 41.16
N THR A 58 28.07 -19.65 41.93
CA THR A 58 26.72 -19.12 42.31
C THR A 58 26.72 -17.61 42.66
N THR A 59 25.55 -16.97 42.52
CA THR A 59 25.00 -15.76 43.22
C THR A 59 25.85 -14.89 44.19
N GLY A 60 25.70 -13.56 44.05
CA GLY A 60 25.97 -12.55 45.11
C GLY A 60 25.15 -11.26 44.94
N ARG A 61 24.70 -10.60 46.03
CA ARG A 61 23.84 -9.38 46.03
C ARG A 61 24.40 -8.31 47.01
N ARG A 62 23.94 -7.06 46.86
CA ARG A 62 24.14 -5.84 47.72
C ARG A 62 25.41 -5.02 47.44
N SER A 63 25.51 -3.72 47.75
CA SER A 63 24.49 -2.63 47.80
C SER A 63 25.17 -1.24 48.00
N MET A 64 24.70 -0.20 47.31
CA MET A 64 24.73 1.24 47.65
C MET A 64 26.02 2.00 48.08
N SER A 65 26.36 3.00 47.25
CA SER A 65 26.47 4.45 47.61
C SER A 65 27.78 5.14 48.07
N LYS A 66 28.18 6.11 47.22
CA LYS A 66 28.77 7.46 47.51
C LYS A 66 30.17 7.58 48.15
N LEU A 67 31.08 8.28 47.45
CA LEU A 67 31.46 9.69 47.77
C LEU A 67 32.15 10.40 46.57
N HIS A 68 32.52 11.68 46.72
CA HIS A 68 33.25 12.51 45.73
C HIS A 68 34.48 13.17 46.37
N VAL A 69 35.58 13.31 45.61
CA VAL A 69 36.65 14.33 45.78
C VAL A 69 37.19 14.67 44.37
N PRO A 70 37.48 15.93 44.01
CA PRO A 70 37.77 16.34 42.62
C PRO A 70 39.27 16.42 42.26
N LEU A 71 39.55 16.66 40.98
CA LEU A 71 40.88 16.95 40.43
C LEU A 71 40.98 18.40 39.92
N VAL A 72 42.18 18.98 39.96
CA VAL A 72 42.50 20.32 39.43
C VAL A 72 43.80 20.23 38.62
N VAL A 73 43.87 20.87 37.45
CA VAL A 73 45.08 21.58 36.93
C VAL A 73 44.77 22.31 35.60
N THR A 74 45.44 23.44 35.41
CA THR A 74 45.41 24.39 34.27
C THR A 74 46.66 24.20 33.37
N ALA A 75 46.83 24.78 32.17
CA ALA A 75 45.95 25.28 31.11
C ALA A 75 46.80 25.59 29.85
N ARG A 76 46.15 25.88 28.70
CA ARG A 76 46.69 26.56 27.49
C ARG A 76 47.89 25.95 26.72
N ALA A 77 47.58 25.49 25.51
CA ALA A 77 48.28 25.90 24.28
C ALA A 77 47.24 25.99 23.14
N ALA A 78 47.53 26.72 22.05
CA ALA A 78 46.56 26.94 20.96
C ALA A 78 47.21 26.92 19.57
N ALA A 79 46.38 26.65 18.56
CA ALA A 79 46.63 26.77 17.12
C ALA A 79 47.77 25.90 16.53
N LEU A 80 47.39 24.76 15.96
CA LEU A 80 47.37 24.65 14.50
C LEU A 80 46.30 23.64 14.05
N SER A 81 45.45 24.03 13.10
CA SER A 81 44.39 23.18 12.55
C SER A 81 44.69 22.86 11.10
N LEU A 82 44.80 21.58 10.75
CA LEU A 82 44.40 21.06 9.43
C LEU A 82 44.25 19.53 9.44
N ALA A 83 43.17 19.06 8.80
CA ALA A 83 43.01 17.72 8.21
C ALA A 83 43.48 16.47 9.00
N LEU A 84 42.67 16.01 9.96
CA LEU A 84 42.33 14.57 10.06
C LEU A 84 40.98 14.40 10.79
N GLY A 85 39.91 14.11 10.05
CA GLY A 85 38.54 14.22 10.59
C GLY A 85 37.46 13.56 9.74
N LEU A 86 37.71 12.35 9.24
CA LEU A 86 36.73 11.53 8.52
C LEU A 86 36.98 10.04 8.79
N LEU A 87 36.44 9.55 9.91
CA LEU A 87 36.24 8.13 10.20
C LEU A 87 35.16 7.95 11.27
N SER A 88 34.01 8.60 11.06
CA SER A 88 32.81 8.39 11.87
C SER A 88 32.40 6.93 11.72
N ALA A 89 32.53 6.14 12.79
CA ALA A 89 32.09 4.75 12.77
C ALA A 89 30.57 4.70 12.62
N SER A 90 30.08 4.32 11.44
CA SER A 90 28.66 4.13 11.18
C SER A 90 28.11 3.06 12.12
N SER A 91 27.46 3.48 13.21
CA SER A 91 26.68 2.61 14.07
C SER A 91 25.50 2.08 13.27
N VAL A 92 25.67 0.90 12.67
CA VAL A 92 24.60 0.18 11.98
C VAL A 92 23.50 -0.10 13.00
N SER A 93 22.45 0.73 12.98
CA SER A 93 21.27 0.52 13.80
C SER A 93 20.62 -0.78 13.34
N ALA A 94 20.53 -1.76 14.24
CA ALA A 94 19.88 -3.03 13.94
C ALA A 94 18.38 -2.76 13.71
N GLN A 95 17.98 -2.72 12.45
CA GLN A 95 16.61 -2.50 12.01
C GLN A 95 15.71 -3.57 12.65
N GLN A 96 14.64 -3.15 13.33
CA GLN A 96 13.81 -4.09 14.10
C GLN A 96 13.09 -5.08 13.17
N PRO A 97 12.87 -6.34 13.61
CA PRO A 97 12.12 -7.32 12.82
C PRO A 97 10.73 -6.81 12.45
N ARG A 98 10.34 -6.95 11.19
CA ARG A 98 9.05 -6.47 10.71
C ARG A 98 7.90 -7.34 11.21
N THR A 99 6.83 -6.73 11.71
CA THR A 99 5.56 -7.42 11.98
C THR A 99 4.62 -7.20 10.79
N LEU A 100 4.39 -8.22 9.97
CA LEU A 100 3.42 -8.13 8.86
C LEU A 100 1.99 -8.19 9.40
N LEU A 101 1.12 -7.26 8.96
CA LEU A 101 -0.34 -7.26 9.23
C LEU A 101 -0.68 -7.49 10.72
N GLY A 102 0.07 -6.83 11.62
CA GLY A 102 -0.09 -6.92 13.08
C GLY A 102 0.16 -8.31 13.70
N THR A 103 0.58 -9.31 12.92
CA THR A 103 0.59 -10.73 13.30
C THR A 103 2.01 -11.22 13.55
N PRO A 104 2.32 -11.88 14.68
CA PRO A 104 3.69 -12.29 15.00
C PRO A 104 4.21 -13.40 14.08
N CYS A 105 5.49 -13.31 13.69
CA CYS A 105 6.17 -14.21 12.75
C CYS A 105 6.30 -15.68 13.20
N THR A 106 6.03 -16.00 14.46
CA THR A 106 6.49 -17.25 15.09
C THR A 106 5.75 -18.47 14.54
N ALA A 107 6.45 -19.61 14.43
CA ALA A 107 5.94 -20.82 13.76
C ALA A 107 4.69 -21.46 14.41
N SER A 108 4.19 -20.91 15.51
CA SER A 108 3.06 -21.39 16.30
C SER A 108 1.83 -20.45 16.26
N ALA A 109 1.77 -19.51 15.31
CA ALA A 109 0.61 -18.64 15.11
C ALA A 109 -0.61 -19.42 14.54
N ASP A 110 -1.27 -20.21 15.38
CA ASP A 110 -2.66 -20.66 15.14
C ASP A 110 -3.66 -19.48 15.24
N THR A 111 -3.21 -18.31 15.73
CA THR A 111 -3.90 -17.01 15.65
C THR A 111 -4.03 -16.56 14.19
N PRO A 112 -5.25 -16.50 13.63
CA PRO A 112 -5.42 -16.10 12.23
C PRO A 112 -5.35 -14.58 12.03
N VAL A 113 -4.90 -14.16 10.85
CA VAL A 113 -5.13 -12.81 10.32
C VAL A 113 -6.59 -12.71 9.87
N THR A 114 -7.24 -11.58 10.15
CA THR A 114 -8.57 -11.25 9.61
C THR A 114 -8.41 -10.37 8.37
N GLU A 115 -9.00 -10.78 7.25
CA GLU A 115 -9.16 -9.95 6.05
C GLU A 115 -10.31 -8.95 6.29
N PRO A 116 -10.08 -7.64 6.15
CA PRO A 116 -10.96 -6.62 6.73
C PRO A 116 -12.30 -6.43 5.99
N GLU A 117 -12.39 -6.71 4.69
CA GLU A 117 -13.62 -6.45 3.93
C GLU A 117 -14.66 -7.56 4.11
N THR A 118 -14.23 -8.82 4.21
CA THR A 118 -15.14 -9.96 4.39
C THR A 118 -15.19 -10.51 5.82
N GLY A 119 -14.30 -10.05 6.71
CA GLY A 119 -14.16 -10.57 8.08
C GLY A 119 -13.68 -12.02 8.17
N ARG A 120 -13.22 -12.59 7.04
CA ARG A 120 -12.76 -13.99 6.95
C ARG A 120 -11.29 -14.10 7.32
N THR A 121 -10.87 -15.29 7.73
CA THR A 121 -9.56 -15.49 8.36
C THR A 121 -8.62 -16.43 7.61
N TYR A 122 -7.32 -16.18 7.73
CA TYR A 122 -6.24 -16.99 7.16
C TYR A 122 -5.06 -17.11 8.12
N LEU A 123 -4.28 -18.19 8.00
CA LEU A 123 -2.98 -18.29 8.67
C LEU A 123 -1.92 -17.61 7.80
N LEU A 124 -0.97 -16.91 8.42
CA LEU A 124 0.13 -16.21 7.75
C LEU A 124 1.48 -16.64 8.34
N ASP A 125 2.35 -17.20 7.52
CA ASP A 125 3.75 -17.47 7.86
C ASP A 125 4.68 -16.58 7.05
N TYR A 126 5.66 -15.95 7.72
CA TYR A 126 6.73 -15.19 7.10
C TYR A 126 8.02 -15.31 7.94
N PRO A 127 9.20 -14.91 7.42
CA PRO A 127 10.47 -15.06 8.12
C PRO A 127 10.54 -14.17 9.38
N CYS A 128 11.04 -14.72 10.49
CA CYS A 128 11.10 -13.99 11.76
C CYS A 128 12.18 -12.88 11.83
N ASP A 129 13.10 -12.84 10.86
CA ASP A 129 14.11 -11.78 10.73
C ASP A 129 13.88 -10.87 9.51
N LEU A 130 12.69 -10.92 8.90
CA LEU A 130 12.33 -10.15 7.70
C LEU A 130 12.48 -8.64 7.91
N ARG A 131 13.12 -7.99 6.93
CA ARG A 131 13.40 -6.55 6.91
C ARG A 131 12.64 -5.86 5.79
N ALA A 132 12.56 -4.52 5.84
CA ALA A 132 12.04 -3.74 4.72
C ALA A 132 13.04 -3.80 3.53
N GLY A 133 12.53 -3.93 2.31
CA GLY A 133 13.37 -4.03 1.10
C GLY A 133 14.03 -5.40 0.87
N GLU A 134 13.55 -6.47 1.51
CA GLU A 134 14.00 -7.85 1.23
C GLU A 134 13.07 -8.57 0.25
N ASP A 135 13.63 -9.10 -0.83
CA ASP A 135 12.95 -9.99 -1.78
C ASP A 135 12.31 -11.21 -1.10
N VAL A 136 11.01 -11.42 -1.33
CA VAL A 136 10.29 -12.62 -0.87
C VAL A 136 9.62 -13.39 -2.01
N THR A 137 9.38 -14.67 -1.77
CA THR A 137 8.45 -15.48 -2.59
C THR A 137 7.13 -15.63 -1.85
N PHE A 138 6.05 -15.08 -2.40
CA PHE A 138 4.71 -15.18 -1.82
C PHE A 138 3.99 -16.45 -2.32
N ILE A 139 3.32 -17.17 -1.42
CA ILE A 139 2.56 -18.39 -1.70
C ILE A 139 1.15 -18.27 -1.11
N LEU A 140 0.11 -18.36 -1.95
CA LEU A 140 -1.28 -18.54 -1.50
C LEU A 140 -1.64 -20.04 -1.58
N SER A 141 -1.83 -20.68 -0.42
CA SER A 141 -1.92 -22.14 -0.26
C SER A 141 -3.36 -22.59 0.07
N LEU A 142 -4.09 -23.05 -0.92
CA LEU A 142 -5.52 -23.39 -0.84
C LEU A 142 -5.76 -24.84 -0.42
N HIS A 143 -6.61 -25.04 0.60
CA HIS A 143 -6.92 -26.37 1.14
C HIS A 143 -7.85 -27.20 0.24
N GLY A 144 -7.78 -28.54 0.34
CA GLY A 144 -8.69 -29.47 -0.33
C GLY A 144 -10.12 -29.47 0.24
N ALA A 145 -11.04 -30.16 -0.44
CA ALA A 145 -12.46 -30.22 -0.05
C ALA A 145 -12.66 -30.92 1.30
N GLY A 146 -13.47 -30.31 2.19
CA GLY A 146 -13.74 -30.78 3.55
C GLY A 146 -12.64 -30.43 4.57
N SER A 147 -11.53 -29.84 4.11
CA SER A 147 -10.33 -29.52 4.90
C SER A 147 -10.35 -28.07 5.44
N SER A 148 -9.21 -27.57 5.92
CA SER A 148 -9.03 -26.21 6.44
C SER A 148 -7.63 -25.65 6.17
N GLY A 149 -7.43 -24.34 6.36
CA GLY A 149 -6.11 -23.69 6.27
C GLY A 149 -5.07 -24.32 7.21
N THR A 150 -5.44 -24.67 8.44
CA THR A 150 -4.57 -25.37 9.41
C THR A 150 -4.09 -26.73 8.90
N TRP A 151 -4.96 -27.49 8.23
CA TRP A 151 -4.60 -28.79 7.67
C TRP A 151 -3.74 -28.61 6.43
N GLN A 152 -4.07 -27.65 5.55
CA GLN A 152 -3.26 -27.34 4.36
C GLN A 152 -1.85 -26.86 4.71
N ARG A 153 -1.70 -26.00 5.74
CA ARG A 153 -0.41 -25.58 6.31
C ARG A 153 0.48 -26.77 6.68
N ARG A 154 -0.11 -27.86 7.18
CA ARG A 154 0.61 -29.09 7.59
C ARG A 154 0.69 -30.16 6.47
N TYR A 155 -0.20 -30.10 5.48
CA TYR A 155 -0.16 -30.96 4.28
C TYR A 155 0.95 -30.52 3.32
N PHE A 156 1.16 -29.20 3.18
CA PHE A 156 2.30 -28.61 2.49
C PHE A 156 3.05 -27.68 3.46
N PRO A 157 3.97 -28.22 4.28
CA PRO A 157 4.66 -27.48 5.33
C PRO A 157 5.77 -26.56 4.80
N ALA A 158 5.46 -25.73 3.79
CA ALA A 158 6.38 -24.73 3.25
C ALA A 158 6.85 -23.71 4.32
N PHE A 159 6.11 -23.58 5.44
CA PHE A 159 6.52 -22.74 6.56
C PHE A 159 7.84 -23.21 7.21
N ASP A 160 8.18 -24.50 7.15
CA ASP A 160 9.47 -25.02 7.63
C ASP A 160 10.66 -24.52 6.77
N GLN A 161 10.39 -24.03 5.56
CA GLN A 161 11.40 -23.49 4.62
C GLN A 161 11.46 -21.96 4.59
N LYS A 162 10.59 -21.26 5.34
CA LYS A 162 10.34 -19.82 5.16
C LYS A 162 11.56 -18.94 5.41
N GLU A 163 12.33 -19.22 6.47
CA GLU A 163 13.51 -18.43 6.85
C GLU A 163 14.60 -18.50 5.77
N ARG A 164 14.84 -19.71 5.25
CA ARG A 164 15.87 -20.06 4.25
C ARG A 164 15.55 -19.54 2.85
N HIS A 165 14.27 -19.55 2.48
CA HIS A 165 13.81 -19.23 1.12
C HIS A 165 13.05 -17.89 1.00
N ARG A 166 13.03 -17.10 2.09
CA ARG A 166 12.27 -15.84 2.24
C ARG A 166 10.82 -16.00 1.77
N LEU A 167 10.12 -16.97 2.35
CA LEU A 167 8.72 -17.27 1.96
C LEU A 167 7.73 -16.48 2.81
N VAL A 168 6.78 -15.82 2.16
CA VAL A 168 5.53 -15.36 2.78
C VAL A 168 4.43 -16.31 2.33
N ILE A 169 3.64 -16.86 3.25
CA ILE A 169 2.69 -17.94 2.96
C ILE A 169 1.35 -17.65 3.63
N ALA A 170 0.29 -17.56 2.83
CA ALA A 170 -1.08 -17.43 3.32
C ALA A 170 -1.86 -18.73 3.12
N ALA A 171 -2.44 -19.27 4.19
CA ALA A 171 -3.29 -20.47 4.17
C ALA A 171 -4.71 -20.13 4.64
N PRO A 172 -5.62 -19.74 3.72
CA PRO A 172 -6.95 -19.24 4.07
C PRO A 172 -7.96 -20.32 4.48
N TYR A 173 -8.95 -19.92 5.29
CA TYR A 173 -10.13 -20.73 5.60
C TYR A 173 -11.30 -20.47 4.62
N SER A 174 -11.97 -21.56 4.20
CA SER A 174 -13.33 -21.49 3.62
C SER A 174 -14.38 -21.90 4.67
N PRO A 175 -15.44 -21.09 4.91
CA PRO A 175 -16.55 -21.46 5.80
C PRO A 175 -17.28 -22.74 5.38
N THR A 176 -17.41 -23.00 4.08
CA THR A 176 -18.05 -24.20 3.52
C THR A 176 -17.08 -25.38 3.39
N ARG A 177 -15.79 -25.18 3.69
CA ARG A 177 -14.66 -26.10 3.47
C ARG A 177 -14.48 -26.54 2.00
N VAL A 178 -15.04 -25.79 1.06
CA VAL A 178 -14.79 -25.90 -0.37
C VAL A 178 -14.67 -24.49 -0.94
N TRP A 179 -13.97 -24.35 -2.07
CA TRP A 179 -13.83 -23.06 -2.74
C TRP A 179 -14.84 -22.91 -3.87
N SER A 180 -15.33 -21.68 -4.06
CA SER A 180 -16.32 -21.26 -5.04
C SER A 180 -15.91 -19.90 -5.63
N GLU A 181 -16.63 -19.41 -6.63
CA GLU A 181 -16.41 -18.06 -7.19
C GLU A 181 -16.76 -16.95 -6.17
N GLY A 182 -17.63 -17.25 -5.20
CA GLY A 182 -17.93 -16.36 -4.06
C GLY A 182 -16.77 -16.21 -3.06
N ASP A 183 -15.72 -17.01 -3.18
CA ASP A 183 -14.49 -16.86 -2.40
C ASP A 183 -13.45 -15.94 -3.09
N ASP A 184 -13.64 -15.62 -4.38
CA ASP A 184 -12.59 -14.98 -5.18
C ASP A 184 -12.22 -13.57 -4.71
N ALA A 185 -13.19 -12.78 -4.24
CA ALA A 185 -12.92 -11.45 -3.69
C ALA A 185 -11.99 -11.55 -2.46
N TYR A 186 -12.36 -12.37 -1.50
CA TYR A 186 -11.55 -12.66 -0.31
C TYR A 186 -10.13 -13.16 -0.67
N LEU A 187 -10.00 -14.05 -1.66
CA LEU A 187 -8.70 -14.53 -2.12
C LEU A 187 -7.86 -13.44 -2.82
N ARG A 188 -8.48 -12.49 -3.54
CA ARG A 188 -7.78 -11.30 -4.07
C ARG A 188 -7.35 -10.36 -2.94
N ASN A 189 -8.19 -10.13 -1.94
CA ASN A 189 -7.91 -9.21 -0.84
C ASN A 189 -6.71 -9.65 0.00
N ILE A 190 -6.52 -10.95 0.20
CA ILE A 190 -5.29 -11.51 0.81
C ILE A 190 -4.06 -11.15 0.00
N VAL A 191 -4.10 -11.34 -1.33
CA VAL A 191 -2.98 -11.00 -2.23
C VAL A 191 -2.68 -9.51 -2.16
N THR A 192 -3.69 -8.65 -2.28
CA THR A 192 -3.53 -7.19 -2.17
C THR A 192 -2.96 -6.78 -0.82
N SER A 193 -3.46 -7.34 0.29
CA SER A 193 -2.97 -7.00 1.65
C SER A 193 -1.49 -7.35 1.83
N ILE A 194 -1.07 -8.53 1.33
CA ILE A 194 0.31 -8.99 1.46
C ILE A 194 1.24 -8.22 0.52
N VAL A 195 0.81 -7.88 -0.70
CA VAL A 195 1.58 -7.05 -1.64
C VAL A 195 1.75 -5.63 -1.10
N ASN A 196 0.70 -5.02 -0.55
CA ASN A 196 0.74 -3.66 0.00
C ASN A 196 1.61 -3.59 1.27
N GLU A 197 1.57 -4.61 2.14
CA GLU A 197 2.47 -4.69 3.28
C GLU A 197 3.91 -4.88 2.81
N VAL A 198 4.21 -5.95 2.06
CA VAL A 198 5.59 -6.31 1.69
C VAL A 198 6.27 -5.27 0.80
N GLY A 199 5.52 -4.56 -0.05
CA GLY A 199 6.02 -3.73 -1.14
C GLY A 199 6.08 -4.56 -2.42
N SER A 200 5.43 -4.06 -3.48
CA SER A 200 5.25 -4.77 -4.75
C SER A 200 6.56 -5.13 -5.46
N GLU A 201 7.54 -4.25 -5.36
CA GLU A 201 8.90 -4.36 -5.84
C GLU A 201 9.69 -5.49 -5.14
N ASN A 202 9.36 -5.80 -3.89
CA ASN A 202 9.99 -6.87 -3.10
C ASN A 202 9.32 -8.25 -3.33
N ILE A 203 8.26 -8.33 -4.14
CA ILE A 203 7.62 -9.61 -4.52
C ILE A 203 8.36 -10.23 -5.71
N ARG A 204 9.49 -10.88 -5.40
CA ARG A 204 10.34 -11.60 -6.36
C ARG A 204 9.58 -12.67 -7.15
N ALA A 205 8.62 -13.34 -6.52
CA ALA A 205 7.66 -14.20 -7.22
C ALA A 205 6.38 -14.44 -6.40
N PHE A 206 5.23 -14.58 -7.06
CA PHE A 206 3.97 -15.02 -6.46
C PHE A 206 3.49 -16.35 -7.03
N TRP A 207 3.19 -17.30 -6.14
CA TRP A 207 2.70 -18.63 -6.46
C TRP A 207 1.30 -18.91 -5.92
N LEU A 208 0.46 -19.51 -6.76
CA LEU A 208 -0.71 -20.26 -6.29
C LEU A 208 -0.27 -21.70 -5.96
N ALA A 209 -0.68 -22.21 -4.81
CA ALA A 209 -0.52 -23.60 -4.44
C ALA A 209 -1.87 -24.15 -3.95
N GLY A 210 -2.18 -25.42 -4.23
CA GLY A 210 -3.42 -25.98 -3.70
C GLY A 210 -3.53 -27.49 -3.71
N HIS A 211 -4.08 -28.05 -2.63
CA HIS A 211 -4.44 -29.47 -2.55
C HIS A 211 -5.78 -29.76 -3.18
N SER A 212 -5.87 -30.80 -4.01
CA SER A 212 -7.15 -31.37 -4.46
C SER A 212 -8.08 -30.30 -5.06
N GLN A 213 -9.24 -30.03 -4.45
CA GLN A 213 -10.19 -28.99 -4.85
C GLN A 213 -9.64 -27.54 -4.73
N GLY A 214 -8.70 -27.28 -3.82
CA GLY A 214 -7.90 -26.04 -3.79
C GLY A 214 -6.91 -25.94 -4.96
N GLY A 215 -6.41 -27.08 -5.45
CA GLY A 215 -5.62 -27.15 -6.68
C GLY A 215 -6.46 -26.88 -7.93
N LEU A 216 -7.68 -27.44 -8.01
CA LEU A 216 -8.66 -27.12 -9.06
C LEU A 216 -9.05 -25.63 -9.04
N THR A 217 -9.17 -25.04 -7.85
CA THR A 217 -9.44 -23.60 -7.68
C THR A 217 -8.25 -22.75 -8.11
N SER A 218 -7.02 -23.17 -7.77
CA SER A 218 -5.80 -22.51 -8.25
C SER A 218 -5.72 -22.55 -9.79
N ARG A 219 -6.07 -23.67 -10.42
CA ARG A 219 -6.20 -23.83 -11.89
C ARG A 219 -7.29 -22.92 -12.48
N ARG A 220 -8.40 -22.68 -11.77
CA ARG A 220 -9.45 -21.72 -12.19
C ARG A 220 -8.97 -20.28 -12.08
N LEU A 221 -8.29 -19.93 -10.99
CA LEU A 221 -7.85 -18.56 -10.69
C LEU A 221 -6.68 -18.09 -11.56
N VAL A 222 -5.68 -18.93 -11.82
CA VAL A 222 -4.35 -18.54 -12.35
C VAL A 222 -4.39 -17.63 -13.59
N CYS A 223 -5.39 -17.79 -14.46
CA CYS A 223 -5.53 -16.97 -15.68
C CYS A 223 -6.75 -16.03 -15.72
N THR A 224 -7.34 -15.71 -14.57
CA THR A 224 -8.29 -14.58 -14.45
C THR A 224 -7.55 -13.24 -14.51
N ASP A 225 -8.24 -12.14 -14.81
CA ASP A 225 -7.64 -10.82 -15.02
C ASP A 225 -6.74 -10.35 -13.85
N PHE A 226 -7.15 -10.61 -12.61
CA PHE A 226 -6.36 -10.25 -11.43
C PHE A 226 -5.09 -11.09 -11.27
N PHE A 227 -5.21 -12.42 -11.43
CA PHE A 227 -4.13 -13.37 -11.14
C PHE A 227 -3.18 -13.59 -12.32
N SER A 228 -3.67 -13.52 -13.57
CA SER A 228 -2.87 -13.70 -14.79
C SER A 228 -1.69 -12.71 -14.88
N ALA A 229 -1.94 -11.44 -14.50
CA ALA A 229 -0.93 -10.39 -14.44
C ALA A 229 0.01 -10.49 -13.23
N ARG A 230 -0.27 -11.35 -12.24
CA ARG A 230 0.41 -11.38 -10.93
C ARG A 230 1.10 -12.71 -10.59
N VAL A 231 0.56 -13.85 -11.02
CA VAL A 231 1.03 -15.19 -10.63
C VAL A 231 2.15 -15.67 -11.54
N ASP A 232 3.33 -15.85 -10.98
CA ASP A 232 4.52 -16.37 -11.67
C ASP A 232 4.50 -17.90 -11.79
N GLY A 233 3.82 -18.60 -10.86
CA GLY A 233 3.72 -20.06 -10.91
C GLY A 233 2.53 -20.69 -10.18
N PHE A 234 2.21 -21.92 -10.58
CA PHE A 234 1.14 -22.74 -10.01
C PHE A 234 1.63 -24.14 -9.62
N LEU A 235 1.56 -24.44 -8.31
CA LEU A 235 1.81 -25.76 -7.72
C LEU A 235 0.49 -26.51 -7.47
N SER A 236 0.23 -27.54 -8.28
CA SER A 236 -0.93 -28.43 -8.11
C SER A 236 -0.56 -29.64 -7.27
N LEU A 237 -1.17 -29.77 -6.08
CA LEU A 237 -0.95 -30.89 -5.16
C LEU A 237 -2.13 -31.87 -5.26
N SER A 238 -2.00 -32.90 -6.08
CA SER A 238 -3.09 -33.85 -6.41
C SER A 238 -4.36 -33.17 -6.96
N GLY A 239 -4.27 -31.92 -7.44
CA GLY A 239 -5.38 -31.13 -7.99
C GLY A 239 -5.58 -31.25 -9.50
N GLY A 240 -4.93 -32.23 -10.14
CA GLY A 240 -4.86 -32.38 -11.59
C GLY A 240 -3.67 -31.63 -12.22
N ARG A 241 -3.14 -32.19 -13.31
CA ARG A 241 -1.97 -31.68 -14.04
C ARG A 241 -2.41 -30.69 -15.13
N VAL A 242 -1.65 -29.61 -15.32
CA VAL A 242 -1.75 -28.74 -16.51
C VAL A 242 -0.74 -29.21 -17.54
N GLY A 243 -1.13 -29.26 -18.81
CA GLY A 243 -0.28 -29.73 -19.91
C GLY A 243 -0.60 -31.14 -20.37
N GLY A 244 -1.87 -31.54 -20.32
CA GLY A 244 -2.31 -32.93 -20.44
C GLY A 244 -2.39 -33.62 -19.07
N GLY A 245 -3.61 -34.03 -18.72
CA GLY A 245 -3.95 -34.62 -17.42
C GLY A 245 -3.39 -36.04 -17.23
N ALA A 246 -3.00 -36.36 -16.00
CA ALA A 246 -2.69 -37.73 -15.59
C ALA A 246 -4.00 -38.51 -15.31
N GLU A 247 -4.11 -39.72 -15.84
CA GLU A 247 -5.27 -40.59 -15.62
C GLU A 247 -5.38 -41.01 -14.16
N ARG A 248 -6.57 -40.95 -13.56
CA ARG A 248 -6.83 -41.32 -12.16
C ARG A 248 -6.68 -42.84 -11.97
N ALA A 249 -6.10 -43.28 -10.85
CA ALA A 249 -5.99 -44.72 -10.58
C ALA A 249 -7.38 -45.36 -10.37
N THR A 250 -7.48 -46.67 -10.62
CA THR A 250 -8.70 -47.43 -10.33
C THR A 250 -8.97 -47.45 -8.82
N GLY A 251 -10.12 -46.90 -8.41
CA GLY A 251 -10.46 -46.69 -7.00
C GLY A 251 -9.89 -45.40 -6.38
N ALA A 252 -9.32 -44.48 -7.18
CA ALA A 252 -8.89 -43.17 -6.69
C ALA A 252 -10.09 -42.26 -6.36
N GLY A 253 -10.06 -41.66 -5.18
CA GLY A 253 -11.17 -40.90 -4.62
C GLY A 253 -11.50 -41.33 -3.19
N ARG A 254 -12.54 -40.74 -2.61
CA ARG A 254 -12.91 -40.91 -1.20
C ARG A 254 -13.40 -42.32 -0.91
N PRO A 255 -12.78 -43.09 0.01
CA PRO A 255 -13.17 -44.47 0.27
C PRO A 255 -14.47 -44.50 1.07
N ARG A 256 -15.32 -45.45 0.72
CA ARG A 256 -16.55 -45.74 1.47
C ARG A 256 -16.19 -46.28 2.85
N GLN A 257 -16.75 -45.73 3.92
CA GLN A 257 -16.54 -46.23 5.29
C GLN A 257 -17.55 -47.31 5.65
N ALA A 258 -17.16 -48.20 6.57
CA ALA A 258 -18.01 -49.32 7.00
C ALA A 258 -19.34 -48.87 7.65
N SER A 259 -19.41 -47.63 8.15
CA SER A 259 -20.59 -47.02 8.76
C SER A 259 -21.51 -46.27 7.78
N GLU A 260 -21.17 -46.17 6.49
CA GLU A 260 -22.00 -45.44 5.52
C GLU A 260 -23.17 -46.31 5.04
N PRO A 261 -24.43 -45.85 5.14
CA PRO A 261 -25.61 -46.64 4.78
C PRO A 261 -25.60 -47.00 3.29
N PRO A 262 -26.06 -48.20 2.88
CA PRO A 262 -25.88 -48.76 1.54
C PRO A 262 -26.11 -47.75 0.42
N ALA A 263 -25.27 -47.80 -0.62
CA ALA A 263 -25.45 -46.94 -1.78
C ALA A 263 -26.87 -47.13 -2.33
N ALA A 264 -27.62 -46.03 -2.44
CA ALA A 264 -28.83 -46.02 -3.25
C ALA A 264 -28.46 -46.51 -4.67
N ALA A 265 -29.41 -47.16 -5.35
CA ALA A 265 -29.21 -47.57 -6.74
C ALA A 265 -28.67 -46.38 -7.55
N PRO A 266 -27.65 -46.57 -8.40
CA PRO A 266 -27.01 -45.46 -9.09
C PRO A 266 -28.09 -44.70 -9.88
N PRO A 267 -28.13 -43.36 -9.78
CA PRO A 267 -29.03 -42.58 -10.63
C PRO A 267 -28.73 -42.89 -12.09
N ALA A 268 -29.76 -42.76 -12.95
CA ALA A 268 -29.58 -42.89 -14.40
C ALA A 268 -28.35 -42.09 -14.85
N ALA A 269 -27.50 -42.73 -15.67
CA ALA A 269 -26.11 -42.34 -15.87
C ALA A 269 -25.96 -40.81 -15.99
N PRO A 270 -25.12 -40.17 -15.14
CA PRO A 270 -25.06 -38.72 -15.09
C PRO A 270 -24.73 -38.18 -16.48
N ALA A 271 -25.37 -37.07 -16.85
CA ALA A 271 -25.10 -36.37 -18.10
C ALA A 271 -23.58 -36.23 -18.28
N ALA A 272 -23.09 -36.61 -19.46
CA ALA A 272 -21.68 -36.88 -19.72
C ALA A 272 -20.79 -35.80 -19.07
N ALA A 273 -19.87 -36.24 -18.20
CA ALA A 273 -19.09 -35.34 -17.37
C ALA A 273 -18.50 -34.21 -18.22
N PRO A 274 -18.67 -32.93 -17.81
CA PRO A 274 -18.34 -31.80 -18.66
C PRO A 274 -16.90 -31.92 -19.15
N ALA A 275 -16.70 -31.67 -20.44
CA ALA A 275 -15.41 -31.85 -21.10
C ALA A 275 -14.31 -31.18 -20.26
N PRO A 276 -13.15 -31.85 -20.04
CA PRO A 276 -12.14 -31.37 -19.12
C PRO A 276 -11.73 -29.94 -19.49
N ALA A 277 -11.95 -29.02 -18.56
CA ALA A 277 -11.72 -27.59 -18.78
C ALA A 277 -10.32 -27.38 -19.35
N SER A 278 -10.22 -26.62 -20.45
CA SER A 278 -8.98 -26.40 -21.18
C SER A 278 -7.82 -25.97 -20.27
N ASP A 279 -6.60 -26.36 -20.62
CA ASP A 279 -5.42 -25.90 -19.87
C ASP A 279 -5.33 -24.36 -19.92
N PRO A 280 -5.08 -23.66 -18.79
CA PRO A 280 -5.14 -22.20 -18.75
C PRO A 280 -4.14 -21.51 -19.70
N SER A 281 -4.60 -20.45 -20.37
CA SER A 281 -3.95 -19.86 -21.55
C SER A 281 -3.02 -18.66 -21.29
N CYS A 282 -2.92 -18.17 -20.05
CA CYS A 282 -1.88 -17.21 -19.65
C CYS A 282 -0.54 -17.92 -19.36
N ASP A 283 0.55 -17.16 -19.20
CA ASP A 283 1.87 -17.70 -18.89
C ASP A 283 2.09 -17.85 -17.37
N PHE A 284 2.65 -18.98 -16.94
CA PHE A 284 3.06 -19.28 -15.56
C PHE A 284 3.94 -20.55 -15.53
N SER A 285 4.85 -20.64 -14.56
CA SER A 285 5.57 -21.88 -14.22
C SER A 285 4.60 -22.92 -13.63
N HIS A 286 4.74 -24.21 -13.95
CA HIS A 286 3.85 -25.25 -13.42
C HIS A 286 4.60 -26.41 -12.75
N ILE A 287 4.21 -26.72 -11.53
CA ILE A 287 4.66 -27.91 -10.80
C ILE A 287 3.43 -28.76 -10.48
N PHE A 288 3.47 -30.04 -10.82
CA PHE A 288 2.44 -31.02 -10.47
C PHE A 288 3.03 -32.07 -9.53
N ALA A 289 2.52 -32.14 -8.29
CA ALA A 289 2.95 -33.15 -7.31
C ALA A 289 1.77 -34.05 -6.93
N ILE A 290 1.98 -35.36 -6.89
CA ILE A 290 0.90 -36.32 -6.64
C ILE A 290 1.43 -37.62 -5.99
N GLY A 291 0.54 -38.33 -5.28
CA GLY A 291 0.82 -39.68 -4.80
C GLY A 291 0.68 -40.73 -5.90
N GLN A 292 1.59 -41.71 -5.96
CA GLN A 292 1.61 -42.76 -6.98
C GLN A 292 0.28 -43.52 -7.10
N HIS A 293 -0.44 -43.77 -6.00
CA HIS A 293 -1.72 -44.50 -6.02
C HIS A 293 -2.92 -43.65 -6.43
N ASP A 294 -2.74 -42.34 -6.66
CA ASP A 294 -3.82 -41.42 -7.03
C ASP A 294 -3.99 -41.31 -8.57
N ILE A 295 -3.01 -41.81 -9.33
CA ILE A 295 -2.97 -41.85 -10.80
C ILE A 295 -2.58 -43.25 -11.34
N ALA A 296 -3.08 -43.61 -12.52
CA ALA A 296 -2.72 -44.84 -13.22
C ALA A 296 -1.35 -44.73 -13.90
N SER A 297 -1.03 -43.56 -14.47
CA SER A 297 0.28 -43.24 -15.01
C SER A 297 0.51 -41.73 -15.08
N LEU A 298 1.78 -41.31 -15.08
CA LEU A 298 2.18 -39.92 -15.35
C LEU A 298 2.52 -39.78 -16.86
N PRO A 299 1.84 -38.88 -17.60
CA PRO A 299 2.16 -38.63 -19.01
C PRO A 299 3.63 -38.27 -19.21
N SER A 300 4.27 -38.78 -20.27
CA SER A 300 5.68 -38.52 -20.58
C SER A 300 5.93 -37.12 -21.16
N THR A 301 4.92 -36.52 -21.78
CA THR A 301 4.93 -35.19 -22.39
C THR A 301 4.16 -34.17 -21.54
N SER A 302 4.39 -32.89 -21.80
CA SER A 302 3.55 -31.79 -21.31
C SER A 302 3.33 -30.78 -22.43
N SER A 303 2.07 -30.42 -22.71
CA SER A 303 1.78 -29.32 -23.66
C SER A 303 2.14 -27.95 -23.09
N VAL A 304 2.28 -27.80 -21.76
CA VAL A 304 2.88 -26.62 -21.13
C VAL A 304 4.39 -26.57 -21.39
N ALA A 305 5.08 -27.71 -21.32
CA ALA A 305 6.50 -27.77 -21.69
C ALA A 305 6.72 -27.47 -23.17
N GLN A 306 5.86 -27.99 -24.06
CA GLN A 306 5.90 -27.68 -25.49
C GLN A 306 5.61 -26.19 -25.77
N ARG A 307 4.65 -25.58 -25.06
CA ARG A 307 4.32 -24.15 -25.15
C ARG A 307 5.53 -23.27 -24.84
N TYR A 308 6.27 -23.57 -23.77
CA TYR A 308 7.48 -22.84 -23.39
C TYR A 308 8.76 -23.42 -24.00
N ARG A 309 8.65 -24.24 -25.06
CA ARG A 309 9.75 -24.81 -25.85
C ARG A 309 10.85 -25.50 -24.99
N CYS A 310 10.46 -26.07 -23.85
CA CYS A 310 11.36 -26.78 -22.96
C CYS A 310 11.96 -28.02 -23.64
N ASP A 311 13.14 -28.42 -23.16
CA ASP A 311 13.82 -29.67 -23.51
C ASP A 311 13.03 -30.91 -23.08
N ALA A 312 13.50 -32.08 -23.53
CA ALA A 312 12.95 -33.37 -23.13
C ALA A 312 13.03 -33.60 -21.61
N ARG A 313 12.04 -34.31 -21.06
CA ARG A 313 11.90 -34.52 -19.61
C ARG A 313 13.07 -35.32 -19.02
N GLU A 314 13.78 -34.70 -18.08
CA GLU A 314 14.85 -35.33 -17.30
C GLU A 314 14.31 -35.85 -15.96
N ARG A 315 14.69 -37.07 -15.57
CA ARG A 315 14.49 -37.58 -14.20
C ARG A 315 15.69 -37.16 -13.35
N ARG A 316 15.44 -36.47 -12.24
CA ARG A 316 16.44 -36.11 -11.23
C ARG A 316 16.69 -37.29 -10.26
N PRO A 317 17.72 -37.24 -9.41
CA PRO A 317 17.87 -38.18 -8.31
C PRO A 317 16.63 -38.18 -7.41
N ASP A 318 16.27 -39.34 -6.86
CA ASP A 318 15.08 -39.46 -6.02
C ASP A 318 15.25 -38.75 -4.69
N VAL A 319 14.19 -38.04 -4.29
CA VAL A 319 14.11 -37.44 -2.96
C VAL A 319 13.73 -38.56 -1.99
N VAL A 320 14.56 -38.80 -0.97
CA VAL A 320 14.35 -39.86 0.02
C VAL A 320 14.11 -39.22 1.38
N ASP A 321 12.92 -39.43 1.93
CA ASP A 321 12.51 -38.87 3.22
C ASP A 321 12.49 -39.97 4.29
N THR A 322 13.29 -39.78 5.34
CA THR A 322 13.29 -40.63 6.54
C THR A 322 12.23 -40.22 7.56
N GLN A 323 11.48 -39.14 7.31
CA GLN A 323 10.44 -38.61 8.19
C GLN A 323 9.06 -38.65 7.51
N PRO A 324 7.96 -38.84 8.26
CA PRO A 324 6.61 -38.74 7.74
C PRO A 324 6.18 -37.28 7.51
N GLY A 325 5.21 -37.06 6.62
CA GLY A 325 4.44 -35.82 6.58
C GLY A 325 3.53 -35.64 7.81
N GLN A 326 3.01 -34.44 8.03
CA GLN A 326 2.42 -34.05 9.33
C GLN A 326 0.92 -34.40 9.50
N VAL A 327 0.16 -34.66 8.41
CA VAL A 327 -1.31 -34.86 8.44
C VAL A 327 -1.80 -35.91 7.43
N HIS A 328 -3.02 -36.39 7.63
CA HIS A 328 -3.79 -37.26 6.72
C HIS A 328 -5.30 -37.01 6.89
N ASP A 329 -6.16 -37.67 6.11
CA ASP A 329 -7.59 -37.78 6.41
C ASP A 329 -7.88 -38.95 7.36
N GLY A 330 -7.92 -38.67 8.65
CA GLY A 330 -8.28 -39.64 9.70
C GLY A 330 -9.75 -40.10 9.65
N GLY A 331 -10.63 -39.35 8.99
CA GLY A 331 -12.06 -39.67 8.84
C GLY A 331 -12.36 -40.67 7.72
N ARG A 332 -11.33 -41.26 7.11
CA ARG A 332 -11.41 -42.18 5.96
C ARG A 332 -10.49 -43.40 6.06
N GLN A 333 -10.19 -43.86 7.28
CA GLN A 333 -9.26 -44.96 7.54
C GLN A 333 -9.94 -46.32 7.87
N ASN A 334 -11.28 -46.42 7.88
CA ASN A 334 -12.00 -47.67 8.21
C ASN A 334 -13.14 -48.03 7.22
N PRO A 335 -12.83 -48.77 6.13
CA PRO A 335 -11.48 -49.07 5.64
C PRO A 335 -10.84 -47.85 4.96
N GLY A 336 -9.50 -47.76 5.04
CA GLY A 336 -8.71 -46.85 4.21
C GLY A 336 -8.45 -47.43 2.82
N SER A 337 -8.05 -46.59 1.86
CA SER A 337 -7.55 -47.02 0.56
C SER A 337 -6.19 -46.39 0.26
N ARG A 338 -5.30 -47.14 -0.40
CA ARG A 338 -3.98 -46.63 -0.81
C ARG A 338 -4.08 -45.39 -1.69
N ALA A 339 -5.08 -45.34 -2.57
CA ALA A 339 -5.31 -44.20 -3.45
C ALA A 339 -5.75 -42.93 -2.69
N TRP A 340 -6.56 -43.06 -1.64
CA TRP A 340 -6.94 -41.91 -0.80
C TRP A 340 -5.83 -41.47 0.15
N GLY A 341 -4.93 -42.37 0.53
CA GLY A 341 -3.85 -42.11 1.48
C GLY A 341 -4.13 -42.75 2.84
N LEU A 342 -3.06 -43.30 3.41
CA LEU A 342 -3.07 -43.97 4.71
C LEU A 342 -2.45 -43.05 5.78
N LEU A 343 -1.96 -43.63 6.88
CA LEU A 343 -1.18 -42.89 7.88
C LEU A 343 0.12 -42.34 7.26
N PRO A 344 0.54 -41.12 7.62
CA PRO A 344 1.81 -40.56 7.15
C PRO A 344 3.01 -41.39 7.63
N ARG A 345 4.01 -41.49 6.78
CA ARG A 345 5.13 -42.42 6.90
C ARG A 345 6.32 -41.93 6.04
N PRO A 346 7.57 -42.35 6.34
CA PRO A 346 8.72 -42.15 5.44
C PRO A 346 8.47 -42.67 4.01
N GLY A 347 9.28 -42.26 3.05
CA GLY A 347 9.10 -42.65 1.65
C GLY A 347 10.12 -42.05 0.68
N SER A 348 9.78 -42.03 -0.61
CA SER A 348 10.59 -41.39 -1.63
C SER A 348 9.72 -40.78 -2.72
N ALA A 349 10.25 -39.81 -3.47
CA ALA A 349 9.57 -39.22 -4.61
C ALA A 349 10.49 -39.15 -5.84
N GLU A 350 9.95 -39.56 -6.99
CA GLU A 350 10.57 -39.29 -8.28
C GLU A 350 10.34 -37.82 -8.64
N VAL A 351 11.40 -37.11 -9.02
CA VAL A 351 11.32 -35.72 -9.49
C VAL A 351 11.69 -35.70 -10.98
N PHE A 352 10.78 -35.21 -11.80
CA PHE A 352 10.98 -34.99 -13.22
C PHE A 352 10.90 -33.49 -13.54
N VAL A 353 11.80 -33.00 -14.39
CA VAL A 353 11.80 -31.60 -14.85
C VAL A 353 11.93 -31.55 -16.36
N TYR A 354 11.35 -30.52 -16.98
CA TYR A 354 11.64 -30.15 -18.36
C TYR A 354 12.60 -28.95 -18.29
N PRO A 355 13.90 -29.11 -18.64
CA PRO A 355 14.85 -28.00 -18.61
C PRO A 355 14.67 -27.08 -19.84
N GLY A 356 15.46 -26.01 -19.93
CA GLY A 356 15.54 -25.17 -21.14
C GLY A 356 14.30 -24.31 -21.47
N CYS A 357 13.28 -24.29 -20.60
CA CYS A 357 12.04 -23.54 -20.84
C CYS A 357 12.26 -22.03 -21.03
N ASP A 358 11.44 -21.45 -21.91
CA ASP A 358 11.37 -20.01 -22.18
C ASP A 358 11.23 -19.16 -20.90
N ASP A 359 11.89 -17.99 -20.94
CA ASP A 359 11.92 -16.96 -19.89
C ASP A 359 12.26 -17.47 -18.48
N GLY A 360 12.93 -18.62 -18.35
CA GLY A 360 13.29 -19.20 -17.06
C GLY A 360 12.10 -19.78 -16.27
N ARG A 361 10.98 -20.11 -16.95
CA ARG A 361 9.84 -20.80 -16.34
C ARG A 361 10.25 -22.21 -15.90
N VAL A 362 9.62 -22.73 -14.84
CA VAL A 362 9.79 -24.12 -14.40
C VAL A 362 8.59 -24.96 -14.82
N VAL A 363 8.84 -26.12 -15.43
CA VAL A 363 7.83 -27.17 -15.65
C VAL A 363 8.32 -28.47 -15.04
N ALA A 364 7.59 -29.03 -14.07
CA ALA A 364 8.02 -30.19 -13.31
C ALA A 364 6.86 -31.11 -12.87
N ASP A 365 7.15 -32.41 -12.78
CA ASP A 365 6.26 -33.45 -12.24
C ASP A 365 6.96 -34.14 -11.04
N VAL A 366 6.25 -34.34 -9.93
CA VAL A 366 6.77 -35.03 -8.73
C VAL A 366 5.82 -36.15 -8.32
N VAL A 367 6.30 -37.40 -8.37
CA VAL A 367 5.50 -38.59 -8.04
C VAL A 367 6.00 -39.21 -6.74
N ARG A 368 5.20 -39.10 -5.68
CA ARG A 368 5.53 -39.67 -4.36
C ARG A 368 5.20 -41.16 -4.35
N LEU A 369 6.23 -41.99 -4.25
CA LEU A 369 6.13 -43.43 -4.42
C LEU A 369 5.35 -44.10 -3.28
N ASP A 370 4.45 -45.01 -3.66
CA ASP A 370 3.51 -45.72 -2.80
C ASP A 370 2.54 -44.82 -2.00
N LYS A 371 2.44 -43.51 -2.30
CA LYS A 371 1.57 -42.54 -1.59
C LYS A 371 0.19 -42.36 -2.21
N GLY A 372 -0.79 -41.99 -1.37
CA GLY A 372 -2.14 -41.60 -1.78
C GLY A 372 -2.43 -40.09 -1.71
N HIS A 373 -3.68 -39.74 -2.01
CA HIS A 373 -4.19 -38.37 -2.18
C HIS A 373 -4.02 -37.45 -0.95
N THR A 374 -4.25 -37.97 0.26
CA THR A 374 -4.36 -37.18 1.51
C THR A 374 -3.18 -37.33 2.47
N GLU A 375 -2.19 -38.20 2.19
CA GLU A 375 -0.93 -38.23 2.96
C GLU A 375 -0.20 -36.89 2.79
N GLY A 376 0.00 -36.14 3.88
CA GLY A 376 0.76 -34.88 3.89
C GLY A 376 2.18 -35.05 3.36
N LEU A 377 2.72 -33.99 2.77
CA LEU A 377 4.05 -33.99 2.16
C LEU A 377 5.14 -34.19 3.21
N GLU A 378 6.16 -34.96 2.85
CA GLU A 378 7.34 -35.21 3.66
C GLU A 378 8.31 -33.99 3.61
N PRO A 379 9.23 -33.83 4.60
CA PRO A 379 10.09 -32.65 4.68
C PRO A 379 11.01 -32.40 3.47
N ALA A 380 11.75 -33.40 2.98
CA ALA A 380 12.64 -33.22 1.83
C ALA A 380 11.86 -33.12 0.51
N VAL A 381 10.72 -33.79 0.37
CA VAL A 381 9.78 -33.57 -0.75
C VAL A 381 9.27 -32.11 -0.74
N THR A 382 8.98 -31.56 0.44
CA THR A 382 8.57 -30.16 0.59
C THR A 382 9.72 -29.21 0.25
N GLU A 383 10.96 -29.49 0.68
CA GLU A 383 12.15 -28.74 0.26
C GLU A 383 12.35 -28.78 -1.26
N ALA A 384 12.19 -29.93 -1.90
CA ALA A 384 12.34 -30.08 -3.34
C ALA A 384 11.28 -29.28 -4.13
N LEU A 385 10.03 -29.28 -3.66
CA LEU A 385 8.95 -28.47 -4.25
C LEU A 385 9.21 -26.97 -4.08
N VAL A 386 9.59 -26.52 -2.88
CA VAL A 386 9.98 -25.12 -2.63
C VAL A 386 11.20 -24.73 -3.47
N GLY A 387 12.20 -25.60 -3.60
CA GLY A 387 13.38 -25.40 -4.45
C GLY A 387 13.01 -25.16 -5.92
N LEU A 388 12.08 -25.95 -6.45
CA LEU A 388 11.52 -25.74 -7.79
C LEU A 388 10.76 -24.41 -7.89
N MET A 389 9.96 -24.04 -6.88
CA MET A 389 9.23 -22.77 -6.85
C MET A 389 10.15 -21.53 -6.82
N VAL A 390 11.24 -21.57 -6.06
CA VAL A 390 12.17 -20.43 -5.96
C VAL A 390 13.15 -20.35 -7.14
N SER A 391 13.46 -21.48 -7.79
CA SER A 391 14.33 -21.53 -8.97
C SER A 391 13.70 -20.98 -10.24
N ALA A 392 12.37 -20.84 -10.26
CA ALA A 392 11.66 -20.19 -11.36
C ALA A 392 11.95 -18.68 -11.40
N ALA A 393 12.04 -18.17 -12.63
CA ALA A 393 11.84 -16.75 -12.90
C ALA A 393 10.44 -16.31 -12.44
N GLY A 394 10.34 -15.03 -12.07
CA GLY A 394 9.09 -14.43 -11.64
C GLY A 394 9.18 -12.90 -11.70
N GLY A 395 8.52 -12.24 -10.76
CA GLY A 395 8.54 -10.80 -10.64
C GLY A 395 7.45 -10.13 -11.45
N LYS A 396 6.37 -10.84 -11.82
CA LYS A 396 5.19 -10.20 -12.43
C LYS A 396 4.67 -9.02 -11.61
N ILE A 397 4.56 -9.16 -10.28
CA ILE A 397 4.10 -8.08 -9.40
C ILE A 397 5.11 -6.93 -9.37
N ALA A 398 6.40 -7.22 -9.22
CA ALA A 398 7.47 -6.21 -9.29
C ALA A 398 7.52 -5.51 -10.66
N ASN A 399 7.25 -6.22 -11.76
CA ASN A 399 7.20 -5.67 -13.11
C ASN A 399 5.92 -4.86 -13.37
N MET A 400 4.77 -5.24 -12.80
CA MET A 400 3.58 -4.39 -12.78
C MET A 400 3.91 -3.05 -12.12
N ALA A 401 4.60 -3.08 -10.98
CA ALA A 401 5.09 -1.88 -10.31
C ALA A 401 6.14 -1.12 -11.14
N ALA A 402 7.11 -1.79 -11.77
CA ALA A 402 8.13 -1.14 -12.61
C ALA A 402 7.56 -0.54 -13.91
N THR A 403 6.49 -1.10 -14.48
CA THR A 403 5.74 -0.45 -15.58
C THR A 403 4.83 0.68 -15.06
N GLN A 404 4.69 0.82 -13.74
CA GLN A 404 3.98 1.90 -13.05
C GLN A 404 4.91 2.85 -12.27
N THR A 405 6.24 2.67 -12.31
CA THR A 405 7.19 3.70 -11.85
C THR A 405 7.21 4.82 -12.87
N ALA A 406 6.17 5.65 -12.80
CA ALA A 406 6.09 6.92 -13.50
C ALA A 406 7.32 7.75 -13.12
N VAL A 407 7.90 8.45 -14.09
CA VAL A 407 9.08 9.28 -13.86
C VAL A 407 8.74 10.29 -12.75
N PRO A 408 9.57 10.44 -11.70
CA PRO A 408 9.36 11.45 -10.67
C PRO A 408 9.23 12.85 -11.29
N ASN A 409 8.32 13.66 -10.76
CA ASN A 409 8.10 15.00 -11.28
C ASN A 409 9.29 15.91 -10.94
N ASP A 410 9.71 16.75 -11.89
CA ASP A 410 10.69 17.79 -11.60
C ASP A 410 9.99 18.96 -10.88
N TYR A 411 10.13 19.00 -9.56
CA TYR A 411 9.62 20.10 -8.73
C TYR A 411 10.49 21.37 -8.75
N SER A 412 11.64 21.35 -9.43
CA SER A 412 12.38 22.58 -9.74
C SER A 412 11.71 23.39 -10.87
N ASP A 413 10.96 22.73 -11.76
CA ASP A 413 10.15 23.39 -12.79
C ASP A 413 8.97 24.15 -12.14
N PRO A 414 8.84 25.48 -12.36
CA PRO A 414 7.66 26.23 -11.95
C PRO A 414 6.33 25.69 -12.47
N ALA A 415 6.29 24.92 -13.56
CA ALA A 415 5.07 24.27 -14.06
C ALA A 415 4.50 23.22 -13.08
N SER A 416 5.35 22.56 -12.30
CA SER A 416 4.96 21.55 -11.30
C SER A 416 4.31 22.13 -10.02
N TRP A 417 3.88 23.39 -10.04
CA TRP A 417 3.28 24.10 -8.89
C TRP A 417 2.05 24.91 -9.32
N LEU A 418 0.90 24.63 -8.69
CA LEU A 418 -0.34 25.42 -8.83
C LEU A 418 -0.21 26.78 -8.12
N CYS A 419 0.52 26.80 -7.00
CA CYS A 419 0.90 28.01 -6.28
C CYS A 419 2.38 28.00 -5.90
N ARG A 420 3.10 29.09 -6.16
CA ARG A 420 4.42 29.38 -5.55
C ARG A 420 4.57 30.91 -5.36
N PRO A 421 5.15 31.40 -4.24
CA PRO A 421 5.04 32.81 -3.88
C PRO A 421 5.63 33.78 -4.92
N GLY A 422 4.93 34.91 -5.14
CA GLY A 422 5.36 35.98 -6.05
C GLY A 422 4.92 35.80 -7.52
N ARG A 423 4.22 34.73 -7.85
CA ARG A 423 3.65 34.48 -9.19
C ARG A 423 2.24 35.06 -9.34
N GLN A 424 1.79 35.13 -10.60
CA GLN A 424 0.38 35.24 -10.96
C GLN A 424 -0.09 33.83 -11.35
N ASP A 425 -0.63 33.08 -10.39
CA ASP A 425 -1.01 31.66 -10.50
C ASP A 425 -2.36 31.38 -9.82
N ALA A 426 -2.69 30.12 -9.51
CA ALA A 426 -4.00 29.76 -8.94
C ALA A 426 -4.29 30.40 -7.57
N CYS A 427 -3.26 30.88 -6.86
CA CYS A 427 -3.41 31.61 -5.61
C CYS A 427 -3.53 33.14 -5.79
N ALA A 428 -3.29 33.67 -7.00
CA ALA A 428 -3.29 35.11 -7.29
C ALA A 428 -4.66 35.61 -7.80
N VAL A 429 -5.71 35.34 -7.03
CA VAL A 429 -7.12 35.61 -7.39
C VAL A 429 -7.77 36.61 -6.42
N ASP A 430 -8.85 37.30 -6.81
CA ASP A 430 -9.66 38.03 -5.83
C ASP A 430 -10.40 37.04 -4.92
N LEU A 431 -10.32 37.30 -3.62
CA LEU A 431 -11.03 36.56 -2.56
C LEU A 431 -11.85 37.52 -1.69
N SER A 432 -12.15 38.73 -2.19
CA SER A 432 -13.05 39.65 -1.49
C SER A 432 -14.40 39.00 -1.19
N THR A 433 -15.00 39.41 -0.08
CA THR A 433 -16.18 38.76 0.48
C THR A 433 -17.27 39.80 0.72
N THR A 434 -18.52 39.48 0.42
CA THR A 434 -19.66 40.24 0.93
C THR A 434 -20.14 39.60 2.22
N VAL A 435 -20.04 40.36 3.32
CA VAL A 435 -20.60 39.98 4.61
C VAL A 435 -22.08 40.35 4.61
N VAL A 436 -22.95 39.37 4.85
CA VAL A 436 -24.41 39.51 4.87
C VAL A 436 -24.92 39.36 6.30
N ARG A 437 -25.50 40.43 6.85
CA ARG A 437 -26.15 40.43 8.17
C ARG A 437 -27.63 40.03 8.07
N SER A 438 -28.22 39.65 9.21
CA SER A 438 -29.61 39.15 9.30
C SER A 438 -30.69 40.17 8.91
N ASP A 439 -30.39 41.45 9.07
CA ASP A 439 -31.20 42.57 8.58
C ASP A 439 -31.11 42.79 7.05
N GLY A 440 -30.28 41.98 6.36
CA GLY A 440 -29.94 42.11 4.94
C GLY A 440 -28.84 43.14 4.66
N THR A 441 -28.22 43.74 5.68
CA THR A 441 -27.15 44.75 5.47
C THR A 441 -25.89 44.11 4.93
N LEU A 442 -25.54 44.51 3.70
CA LEU A 442 -24.32 44.10 3.00
C LEU A 442 -23.13 45.00 3.37
N SER A 443 -21.97 44.40 3.60
CA SER A 443 -20.69 45.12 3.68
C SER A 443 -19.57 44.32 3.04
N ARG A 444 -18.76 44.96 2.17
CA ARG A 444 -17.62 44.31 1.51
C ARG A 444 -16.42 44.23 2.43
N GLU A 445 -15.96 43.02 2.71
CA GLU A 445 -14.64 42.71 3.23
C GLU A 445 -13.65 42.69 2.06
N ALA A 446 -12.64 43.57 2.12
CA ALA A 446 -11.54 43.57 1.16
C ALA A 446 -10.51 42.50 1.53
N TRP A 447 -10.04 41.74 0.53
CA TRP A 447 -8.96 40.77 0.72
C TRP A 447 -7.62 41.34 0.25
N SER A 448 -6.54 40.91 0.90
CA SER A 448 -5.16 41.07 0.41
C SER A 448 -4.27 39.95 0.97
N GLY A 449 -3.28 39.54 0.18
CA GLY A 449 -2.24 38.59 0.61
C GLY A 449 -1.10 39.28 1.38
N ASN A 450 -0.53 38.59 2.35
CA ASN A 450 0.63 39.02 3.12
C ASN A 450 1.92 38.40 2.55
N ALA A 451 2.52 39.08 1.57
CA ALA A 451 3.79 38.65 0.98
C ALA A 451 4.96 38.58 1.99
N SER A 452 4.84 39.25 3.14
CA SER A 452 5.82 39.24 4.24
C SER A 452 5.39 38.35 5.41
N ALA A 453 4.51 37.37 5.18
CA ALA A 453 4.12 36.41 6.21
C ALA A 453 5.35 35.69 6.82
N PRO A 454 5.35 35.39 8.13
CA PRO A 454 6.51 34.81 8.81
C PRO A 454 6.63 33.28 8.64
N ILE A 455 5.54 32.61 8.25
CA ILE A 455 5.45 31.16 8.03
C ILE A 455 4.96 30.84 6.62
N ASP A 456 5.05 29.57 6.25
CA ASP A 456 4.62 29.03 4.97
C ASP A 456 3.42 28.10 5.15
N CYS A 457 2.60 27.94 4.12
CA CYS A 457 1.60 26.87 4.05
C CYS A 457 1.86 26.02 2.81
N PHE A 458 1.76 24.70 2.99
CA PHE A 458 1.94 23.69 1.94
C PHE A 458 0.63 22.90 1.80
N TYR A 459 0.00 23.01 0.63
CA TYR A 459 -1.36 22.49 0.39
C TYR A 459 -1.37 21.31 -0.57
N VAL A 460 -2.09 20.25 -0.18
CA VAL A 460 -2.37 19.08 -1.00
C VAL A 460 -3.89 19.01 -1.20
N TYR A 461 -4.32 19.16 -2.45
CA TYR A 461 -5.74 19.28 -2.81
C TYR A 461 -6.50 17.94 -2.77
N PRO A 462 -7.84 17.96 -2.74
CA PRO A 462 -8.66 16.75 -2.83
C PRO A 462 -8.78 16.23 -4.27
N THR A 463 -9.30 15.01 -4.42
CA THR A 463 -9.68 14.45 -5.73
C THR A 463 -10.68 15.36 -6.47
N VAL A 464 -10.19 16.05 -7.50
CA VAL A 464 -10.98 16.96 -8.36
C VAL A 464 -10.69 16.81 -9.86
N SER A 465 -9.57 16.19 -10.26
CA SER A 465 -9.23 16.02 -11.68
C SER A 465 -10.35 15.34 -12.45
N THR A 466 -10.66 15.92 -13.62
CA THR A 466 -11.67 15.41 -14.56
C THR A 466 -11.12 14.39 -15.55
N ASP A 467 -9.84 14.04 -15.45
CA ASP A 467 -9.13 13.22 -16.44
C ASP A 467 -9.64 11.76 -16.41
N THR A 468 -9.51 11.08 -17.54
CA THR A 468 -10.06 9.73 -17.73
C THR A 468 -9.17 8.60 -17.21
N GLY A 469 -7.92 8.90 -16.85
CA GLY A 469 -6.99 7.94 -16.25
C GLY A 469 -7.31 7.63 -14.79
N MET A 470 -6.60 6.66 -14.21
CA MET A 470 -6.69 6.35 -12.77
C MET A 470 -6.12 7.48 -11.91
N ASN A 471 -4.99 8.03 -12.35
CA ASN A 471 -4.37 9.23 -11.81
C ASN A 471 -4.38 10.34 -12.89
N SER A 472 -4.32 11.60 -12.45
CA SER A 472 -4.18 12.77 -13.33
C SER A 472 -2.80 12.81 -13.98
N ASP A 473 -2.65 13.65 -15.01
CA ASP A 473 -1.32 14.04 -15.50
C ASP A 473 -0.82 15.32 -14.82
N MET A 474 0.27 15.92 -15.34
CA MET A 474 0.91 17.12 -14.77
C MET A 474 0.45 18.43 -15.42
N THR A 475 -0.66 18.42 -16.16
CA THR A 475 -1.29 19.56 -16.83
C THR A 475 -2.60 19.93 -16.12
N PRO A 476 -2.59 20.86 -15.15
CA PRO A 476 -3.74 21.07 -14.29
C PRO A 476 -4.93 21.65 -15.07
N ASN A 477 -6.09 20.98 -14.95
CA ASN A 477 -7.35 21.40 -15.55
C ASN A 477 -8.06 22.45 -14.66
N GLU A 478 -9.19 22.97 -15.13
CA GLU A 478 -9.95 24.02 -14.41
C GLU A 478 -10.35 23.61 -12.98
N ALA A 479 -10.55 22.31 -12.70
CA ALA A 479 -10.91 21.84 -11.37
C ALA A 479 -9.75 21.95 -10.36
N GLU A 480 -8.53 21.66 -10.79
CA GLU A 480 -7.31 21.82 -9.99
C GLU A 480 -6.99 23.30 -9.71
N LEU A 481 -7.21 24.17 -10.68
CA LEU A 481 -7.06 25.63 -10.49
C LEU A 481 -8.18 26.20 -9.58
N ARG A 482 -9.41 25.72 -9.73
CA ARG A 482 -10.58 26.19 -8.96
C ARG A 482 -10.55 25.74 -7.49
N VAL A 483 -10.04 24.54 -7.19
CA VAL A 483 -10.03 24.03 -5.81
C VAL A 483 -9.09 24.83 -4.91
N VAL A 484 -7.97 25.32 -5.44
CA VAL A 484 -7.05 26.26 -4.76
C VAL A 484 -7.79 27.53 -4.32
N ASN A 485 -8.59 28.14 -5.21
CA ASN A 485 -9.38 29.33 -4.90
C ASN A 485 -10.40 29.03 -3.77
N GLN A 486 -11.12 27.89 -3.87
CA GLN A 486 -12.11 27.50 -2.86
C GLN A 486 -11.50 27.16 -1.48
N GLN A 487 -10.35 26.49 -1.42
CA GLN A 487 -9.84 25.88 -0.19
C GLN A 487 -8.53 26.46 0.37
N PHE A 488 -7.71 27.15 -0.42
CA PHE A 488 -6.35 27.47 -0.01
C PHE A 488 -5.93 28.94 -0.13
N ALA A 489 -6.31 29.64 -1.20
CA ALA A 489 -5.76 30.97 -1.50
C ALA A 489 -5.98 32.01 -0.37
N ARG A 490 -7.03 31.87 0.46
CA ARG A 490 -7.31 32.79 1.58
C ARG A 490 -6.27 32.73 2.71
N PHE A 491 -5.59 31.59 2.87
CA PHE A 491 -4.45 31.44 3.79
C PHE A 491 -3.28 32.37 3.42
N GLY A 492 -3.25 32.92 2.19
CA GLY A 492 -2.24 33.89 1.76
C GLY A 492 -2.20 35.17 2.59
N SER A 493 -3.23 35.42 3.41
CA SER A 493 -3.26 36.50 4.41
C SER A 493 -2.40 36.24 5.66
N VAL A 494 -1.94 35.00 5.89
CA VAL A 494 -1.20 34.58 7.09
C VAL A 494 0.07 33.76 6.81
N CYS A 495 0.23 33.18 5.62
CA CYS A 495 1.40 32.39 5.24
C CYS A 495 1.76 32.55 3.75
N ARG A 496 3.02 32.29 3.37
CA ARG A 496 3.42 32.15 1.95
C ARG A 496 2.87 30.84 1.40
N LEU A 497 2.26 30.86 0.21
CA LEU A 497 1.52 29.72 -0.32
C LEU A 497 2.33 28.85 -1.29
N TYR A 498 2.37 27.55 -1.00
CA TYR A 498 2.92 26.51 -1.87
C TYR A 498 1.84 25.44 -2.08
N ALA A 499 1.59 25.09 -3.34
CA ALA A 499 0.71 23.98 -3.72
C ALA A 499 1.33 23.28 -4.93
N PRO A 500 1.97 22.10 -4.76
CA PRO A 500 2.52 21.36 -5.88
C PRO A 500 1.39 20.82 -6.75
N ASN A 501 1.61 20.73 -8.06
CA ASN A 501 0.83 19.85 -8.90
C ASN A 501 1.31 18.41 -8.63
N TYR A 502 0.38 17.47 -8.44
CA TYR A 502 0.68 16.08 -8.14
C TYR A 502 -0.35 15.16 -8.81
N ARG A 503 0.05 13.92 -9.13
CA ARG A 503 -0.76 12.97 -9.90
C ARG A 503 -1.82 12.30 -9.00
N GLN A 504 -2.78 13.11 -8.56
CA GLN A 504 -3.95 12.72 -7.77
C GLN A 504 -4.73 11.57 -8.41
N VAL A 505 -5.46 10.80 -7.59
CA VAL A 505 -6.46 9.86 -8.10
C VAL A 505 -7.64 10.67 -8.64
N THR A 506 -8.01 10.44 -9.89
CA THR A 506 -9.02 11.25 -10.60
C THR A 506 -10.44 10.97 -10.12
N LEU A 507 -11.40 11.79 -10.57
CA LEU A 507 -12.82 11.47 -10.45
C LEU A 507 -13.22 10.18 -11.19
N ALA A 508 -12.42 9.66 -12.13
CA ALA A 508 -12.61 8.34 -12.73
C ALA A 508 -12.07 7.22 -11.82
N GLY A 509 -10.83 7.33 -11.34
CA GLY A 509 -10.21 6.36 -10.43
C GLY A 509 -10.97 6.23 -9.10
N LEU A 510 -11.50 7.34 -8.57
CA LEU A 510 -12.34 7.32 -7.36
C LEU A 510 -13.72 6.66 -7.58
N ARG A 511 -14.21 6.53 -8.81
CA ARG A 511 -15.40 5.72 -9.12
C ARG A 511 -15.04 4.24 -9.19
N GLU A 512 -13.92 3.90 -9.83
CA GLU A 512 -13.37 2.53 -9.91
C GLU A 512 -13.15 1.94 -8.50
N ARG A 513 -12.51 2.70 -7.59
CA ARG A 513 -12.35 2.34 -6.18
C ARG A 513 -13.68 1.99 -5.50
N ARG A 514 -14.74 2.79 -5.73
CA ARG A 514 -16.09 2.54 -5.16
C ARG A 514 -16.78 1.32 -5.73
N THR A 515 -16.32 0.78 -6.86
CA THR A 515 -16.83 -0.45 -7.48
C THR A 515 -15.97 -1.69 -7.18
N GLY A 516 -15.07 -1.62 -6.18
CA GLY A 516 -14.19 -2.72 -5.78
C GLY A 516 -12.73 -2.58 -6.28
N GLY A 517 -12.35 -1.39 -6.73
CA GLY A 517 -11.00 -1.05 -7.14
C GLY A 517 -10.02 -0.86 -5.98
N THR A 518 -8.77 -1.30 -6.18
CA THR A 518 -7.75 -1.35 -5.10
C THR A 518 -6.95 -0.06 -4.92
N THR A 519 -7.24 0.98 -5.70
CA THR A 519 -6.53 2.27 -5.75
C THR A 519 -6.45 2.95 -4.37
N SER A 520 -5.26 3.11 -3.80
CA SER A 520 -5.02 3.83 -2.52
C SER A 520 -5.25 5.34 -2.66
N LEU A 521 -5.51 6.02 -1.54
CA LEU A 521 -5.58 7.50 -1.46
C LEU A 521 -4.45 8.11 -0.61
N ASP A 522 -3.58 7.29 -0.05
CA ASP A 522 -2.63 7.58 1.03
C ASP A 522 -1.20 7.10 0.73
N GLN A 523 -1.00 6.35 -0.36
CA GLN A 523 0.26 5.70 -0.76
C GLN A 523 0.45 5.72 -2.29
N GLY A 524 1.63 5.27 -2.74
CA GLY A 524 2.01 5.18 -4.16
C GLY A 524 2.13 6.55 -4.82
N LEU A 525 1.91 6.60 -6.14
CA LEU A 525 2.20 7.76 -7.01
C LEU A 525 1.78 9.13 -6.43
N ALA A 526 0.58 9.23 -5.85
CA ALA A 526 0.08 10.47 -5.24
C ALA A 526 0.82 10.88 -3.95
N TYR A 527 1.32 9.90 -3.18
CA TYR A 527 2.17 10.12 -2.01
C TYR A 527 3.61 10.45 -2.41
N ASP A 528 4.17 9.69 -3.36
CA ASP A 528 5.54 9.89 -3.86
C ASP A 528 5.74 11.31 -4.42
N ASP A 529 4.83 11.75 -5.31
CA ASP A 529 4.82 13.10 -5.87
C ASP A 529 4.79 14.19 -4.77
N VAL A 530 3.96 14.01 -3.75
CA VAL A 530 3.78 15.00 -2.66
C VAL A 530 4.97 15.00 -1.70
N ARG A 531 5.56 13.84 -1.38
CA ARG A 531 6.80 13.74 -0.60
C ARG A 531 7.94 14.45 -1.31
N ASP A 532 8.13 14.17 -2.60
CA ASP A 532 9.23 14.71 -3.39
C ASP A 532 9.06 16.24 -3.57
N ALA A 533 7.83 16.73 -3.75
CA ALA A 533 7.51 18.15 -3.70
C ALA A 533 7.79 18.80 -2.34
N PHE A 534 7.43 18.13 -1.25
CA PHE A 534 7.66 18.63 0.11
C PHE A 534 9.15 18.70 0.44
N HIS A 535 9.94 17.72 0.01
CA HIS A 535 11.39 17.73 0.15
C HIS A 535 12.02 18.86 -0.68
N HIS A 536 11.62 19.04 -1.95
CA HIS A 536 12.09 20.16 -2.77
C HIS A 536 11.81 21.51 -2.08
N TYR A 537 10.57 21.72 -1.62
CA TYR A 537 10.16 22.93 -0.90
C TYR A 537 10.97 23.15 0.39
N LEU A 538 11.20 22.11 1.20
CA LEU A 538 11.96 22.22 2.45
C LEU A 538 13.43 22.59 2.22
N GLU A 539 14.03 22.10 1.13
CA GLU A 539 15.42 22.35 0.76
C GLU A 539 15.62 23.71 0.06
N HIS A 540 14.70 24.10 -0.83
CA HIS A 540 14.91 25.21 -1.78
C HIS A 540 14.11 26.48 -1.45
N ASP A 541 12.92 26.37 -0.83
CA ASP A 541 11.97 27.49 -0.68
C ASP A 541 11.69 27.88 0.78
N ASN A 542 11.66 26.91 1.70
CA ASN A 542 11.27 27.09 3.10
C ASN A 542 12.29 27.92 3.90
N GLY A 543 13.59 27.77 3.64
CA GLY A 543 14.64 28.54 4.33
C GLY A 543 14.65 28.38 5.86
N GLY A 544 14.15 27.28 6.40
CA GLY A 544 14.06 27.02 7.85
C GLY A 544 12.82 27.59 8.55
N ARG A 545 11.90 28.22 7.81
CA ARG A 545 10.68 28.83 8.37
C ARG A 545 9.69 27.79 8.91
N GLY A 546 8.84 28.22 9.84
CA GLY A 546 7.71 27.42 10.29
C GLY A 546 6.71 27.19 9.16
N PHE A 547 6.02 26.05 9.16
CA PHE A 547 5.08 25.68 8.10
C PHE A 547 3.78 25.08 8.63
N VAL A 548 2.69 25.32 7.91
CA VAL A 548 1.39 24.64 8.11
C VAL A 548 1.15 23.69 6.94
N LEU A 549 0.76 22.45 7.23
CA LEU A 549 0.26 21.51 6.22
C LEU A 549 -1.24 21.70 6.08
N VAL A 550 -1.76 21.75 4.85
CA VAL A 550 -3.20 21.88 4.58
C VAL A 550 -3.63 20.79 3.61
N GLY A 551 -4.59 19.97 4.02
CA GLY A 551 -5.15 18.89 3.21
C GLY A 551 -6.67 18.95 3.14
N HIS A 552 -7.23 18.44 2.04
CA HIS A 552 -8.62 18.02 2.02
C HIS A 552 -8.76 16.67 1.30
N SER A 553 -9.67 15.80 1.77
CA SER A 553 -9.98 14.50 1.16
C SER A 553 -8.71 13.66 0.91
N GLN A 554 -8.41 13.25 -0.33
CA GLN A 554 -7.15 12.61 -0.70
C GLN A 554 -5.91 13.34 -0.16
N GLY A 555 -5.84 14.67 -0.28
CA GLY A 555 -4.69 15.42 0.23
C GLY A 555 -4.49 15.30 1.74
N SER A 556 -5.57 15.12 2.50
CA SER A 556 -5.49 14.82 3.94
C SER A 556 -5.05 13.38 4.23
N TYR A 557 -5.42 12.42 3.39
CA TYR A 557 -4.92 11.04 3.48
C TYR A 557 -3.42 10.98 3.17
N VAL A 558 -2.97 11.61 2.08
CA VAL A 558 -1.55 11.75 1.73
C VAL A 558 -0.76 12.49 2.83
N LEU A 559 -1.28 13.61 3.34
CA LEU A 559 -0.61 14.35 4.42
C LEU A 559 -0.64 13.61 5.77
N THR A 560 -1.60 12.71 6.01
CA THR A 560 -1.56 11.80 7.18
C THR A 560 -0.37 10.85 7.05
N SER A 561 -0.18 10.23 5.88
CA SER A 561 1.00 9.42 5.59
C SER A 561 2.31 10.21 5.71
N LEU A 562 2.36 11.44 5.18
CA LEU A 562 3.56 12.29 5.20
C LEU A 562 3.93 12.70 6.63
N VAL A 563 2.94 13.09 7.44
CA VAL A 563 3.16 13.44 8.85
C VAL A 563 3.62 12.21 9.63
N ALA A 564 3.01 11.03 9.42
CA ALA A 564 3.38 9.82 10.15
C ALA A 564 4.78 9.27 9.80
N GLN A 565 5.22 9.43 8.55
CA GLN A 565 6.51 8.89 8.07
C GLN A 565 7.67 9.89 8.21
N GLU A 566 7.51 11.10 7.68
CA GLU A 566 8.60 12.07 7.54
C GLU A 566 8.70 13.06 8.72
N ILE A 567 7.64 13.21 9.54
CA ILE A 567 7.53 14.31 10.54
C ILE A 567 7.41 13.82 11.99
N ASP A 568 6.51 12.88 12.29
CA ASP A 568 6.17 12.48 13.66
C ASP A 568 7.37 11.86 14.39
N GLY A 569 7.83 12.50 15.46
CA GLY A 569 9.05 12.15 16.21
C GLY A 569 10.36 12.61 15.57
N GLN A 570 10.32 13.39 14.48
CA GLN A 570 11.50 13.84 13.73
C GLN A 570 11.80 15.34 13.98
N PRO A 571 13.06 15.80 13.83
CA PRO A 571 13.43 17.21 14.05
C PRO A 571 12.72 18.26 13.16
N ILE A 572 12.00 17.83 12.12
CA ILE A 572 11.17 18.70 11.27
C ILE A 572 9.83 19.08 11.96
N GLN A 573 9.32 18.28 12.90
CA GLN A 573 8.09 18.55 13.67
C GLN A 573 8.15 19.87 14.45
N ASP A 574 9.34 20.24 14.90
CA ASP A 574 9.64 21.51 15.57
C ASP A 574 9.38 22.76 14.69
N ARG A 575 9.40 22.59 13.35
CA ARG A 575 9.00 23.61 12.36
C ARG A 575 7.54 23.49 11.92
N MET A 576 6.85 22.38 12.19
CA MET A 576 5.42 22.25 11.88
C MET A 576 4.61 23.09 12.87
N VAL A 577 4.01 24.18 12.39
CA VAL A 577 3.11 25.04 13.16
C VAL A 577 1.81 24.29 13.46
N SER A 578 1.21 23.67 12.44
CA SER A 578 0.09 22.73 12.57
C SER A 578 -0.15 21.96 11.26
N ALA A 579 -1.03 20.95 11.31
CA ALA A 579 -1.53 20.25 10.14
C ALA A 579 -3.08 20.27 10.12
N LEU A 580 -3.66 20.78 9.05
CA LEU A 580 -5.11 20.88 8.83
C LEU A 580 -5.53 19.73 7.92
N LEU A 581 -6.00 18.62 8.50
CA LEU A 581 -6.28 17.35 7.82
C LEU A 581 -7.79 17.17 7.67
N LEU A 582 -8.37 17.86 6.70
CA LEU A 582 -9.81 18.09 6.57
C LEU A 582 -10.47 17.07 5.62
N GLY A 583 -11.75 16.74 5.82
CA GLY A 583 -12.50 15.84 4.95
C GLY A 583 -11.94 14.41 4.83
N ALA A 584 -11.22 13.93 5.84
CA ALA A 584 -10.70 12.57 5.91
C ALA A 584 -10.85 12.02 7.34
N THR A 585 -10.78 10.70 7.48
CA THR A 585 -10.67 10.04 8.78
C THR A 585 -9.20 9.98 9.20
N VAL A 586 -8.85 10.71 10.27
CA VAL A 586 -7.55 10.59 10.96
C VAL A 586 -7.76 9.80 12.25
N PRO A 587 -7.21 8.57 12.41
CA PRO A 587 -7.34 7.80 13.65
C PRO A 587 -6.59 8.42 14.84
N VAL A 588 -7.20 8.37 16.03
CA VAL A 588 -6.60 8.65 17.34
C VAL A 588 -7.05 7.60 18.36
N ALA A 589 -6.36 7.45 19.49
CA ALA A 589 -6.81 6.58 20.58
C ALA A 589 -8.20 7.02 21.08
N ARG A 590 -9.08 6.05 21.36
CA ARG A 590 -10.47 6.33 21.75
C ARG A 590 -10.54 7.16 23.03
N GLY A 591 -11.01 8.40 22.92
CA GLY A 591 -11.11 9.35 24.04
C GLY A 591 -9.80 10.11 24.36
N GLY A 592 -8.78 9.99 23.50
CA GLY A 592 -7.52 10.71 23.62
C GLY A 592 -7.23 11.63 22.43
N ASP A 593 -6.14 12.39 22.55
CA ASP A 593 -5.74 13.41 21.57
C ASP A 593 -4.62 12.95 20.62
N GLY A 594 -4.24 11.67 20.64
CA GLY A 594 -3.16 11.10 19.83
C GLY A 594 -3.14 9.57 19.95
N GLY A 595 -2.04 8.91 19.55
CA GLY A 595 -1.91 7.46 19.69
C GLY A 595 -2.76 6.67 18.70
N GLY A 596 -2.77 7.11 17.44
CA GLY A 596 -3.45 6.46 16.32
C GLY A 596 -2.61 6.61 15.06
N ALA A 597 -2.95 7.54 14.18
CA ALA A 597 -2.14 7.91 13.02
C ALA A 597 -0.73 8.41 13.38
N PHE A 598 -0.58 9.04 14.55
CA PHE A 598 0.66 9.67 15.02
C PHE A 598 1.02 9.22 16.43
N ARG A 599 2.32 9.12 16.71
CA ARG A 599 2.88 8.68 18.00
C ARG A 599 3.09 9.86 18.96
N THR A 600 3.41 11.04 18.42
CA THR A 600 3.78 12.24 19.18
C THR A 600 2.97 13.49 18.82
N VAL A 601 2.54 13.64 17.55
CA VAL A 601 1.70 14.76 17.10
C VAL A 601 0.27 14.62 17.65
N PRO A 602 -0.22 15.54 18.50
CA PRO A 602 -1.56 15.47 19.07
C PRO A 602 -2.57 16.31 18.27
N LEU A 603 -3.86 16.20 18.60
CA LEU A 603 -4.89 17.14 18.17
C LEU A 603 -4.70 18.51 18.85
N CYS A 604 -5.08 19.58 18.15
CA CYS A 604 -5.04 20.94 18.69
C CYS A 604 -6.21 21.18 19.66
N ARG A 605 -5.91 21.63 20.88
CA ARG A 605 -6.86 22.01 21.93
C ARG A 605 -6.86 23.50 22.30
N SER A 606 -5.89 24.27 21.80
CA SER A 606 -5.89 25.74 21.91
C SER A 606 -5.27 26.41 20.68
N ALA A 607 -5.66 27.65 20.40
CA ALA A 607 -5.16 28.40 19.24
C ALA A 607 -3.67 28.81 19.35
N SER A 608 -3.07 28.67 20.55
CA SER A 608 -1.65 28.91 20.80
C SER A 608 -0.79 27.64 20.77
N GLN A 609 -1.40 26.46 20.60
CA GLN A 609 -0.68 25.18 20.54
C GLN A 609 -0.10 24.96 19.14
N THR A 610 1.18 24.63 19.05
CA THR A 610 1.88 24.30 17.80
C THR A 610 2.09 22.80 17.65
N SER A 611 2.61 22.35 16.49
CA SER A 611 2.97 20.96 16.20
C SER A 611 1.82 19.97 16.43
N CYS A 612 0.59 20.42 16.15
CA CYS A 612 -0.66 19.69 16.39
C CYS A 612 -1.56 19.65 15.14
N VAL A 613 -2.56 18.76 15.18
CA VAL A 613 -3.48 18.48 14.07
C VAL A 613 -4.88 19.06 14.33
N ILE A 614 -5.48 19.67 13.31
CA ILE A 614 -6.92 19.95 13.23
C ILE A 614 -7.49 19.01 12.18
N ALA A 615 -8.29 18.03 12.60
CA ALA A 615 -8.93 17.08 11.69
C ALA A 615 -10.44 17.03 11.93
N PHE A 616 -11.21 16.98 10.84
CA PHE A 616 -12.65 16.72 10.86
C PHE A 616 -13.18 16.35 9.47
N SER A 617 -14.37 15.75 9.43
CA SER A 617 -15.25 15.68 8.25
C SER A 617 -16.64 16.14 8.67
N SER A 618 -17.33 16.94 7.84
CA SER A 618 -18.53 17.68 8.26
C SER A 618 -19.86 17.12 7.75
N PHE A 619 -20.86 17.10 8.62
CA PHE A 619 -22.23 16.64 8.37
C PHE A 619 -23.22 17.59 9.02
N ARG A 620 -24.45 17.71 8.46
CA ARG A 620 -25.50 18.53 9.07
C ARG A 620 -26.06 17.86 10.32
N SER A 621 -26.44 18.64 11.33
CA SER A 621 -27.24 18.14 12.47
C SER A 621 -28.58 17.54 12.05
N THR A 622 -29.13 17.98 10.91
CA THR A 622 -30.35 17.41 10.29
C THR A 622 -30.10 16.19 9.39
N ALA A 623 -28.83 15.86 9.09
CA ALA A 623 -28.44 14.72 8.27
C ALA A 623 -27.11 14.10 8.77
N PRO A 624 -27.12 13.48 9.97
CA PRO A 624 -25.93 12.87 10.56
C PRO A 624 -25.44 11.64 9.77
N PRO A 625 -24.20 11.16 9.98
CA PRO A 625 -23.62 10.06 9.20
C PRO A 625 -24.42 8.75 9.32
N PRO A 626 -24.82 8.14 8.20
CA PRO A 626 -25.43 6.80 8.18
C PRO A 626 -24.37 5.71 8.40
N ALA A 627 -24.82 4.47 8.64
CA ALA A 627 -23.93 3.31 8.80
C ALA A 627 -22.92 3.12 7.65
N ASN A 628 -23.28 3.52 6.42
CA ASN A 628 -22.39 3.49 5.25
C ASN A 628 -21.75 4.85 4.90
N THR A 629 -21.53 5.72 5.90
CA THR A 629 -20.66 6.89 5.77
C THR A 629 -19.26 6.51 5.30
N LEU A 630 -18.61 7.38 4.54
CA LEU A 630 -17.23 7.19 4.10
C LEU A 630 -16.19 7.84 5.03
N PHE A 631 -16.66 8.63 6.00
CA PHE A 631 -15.81 9.42 6.90
C PHE A 631 -16.25 9.28 8.35
N GLY A 632 -15.29 9.45 9.27
CA GLY A 632 -15.54 9.40 10.72
C GLY A 632 -15.57 7.99 11.32
N GLN A 633 -15.28 6.96 10.51
CA GLN A 633 -15.17 5.56 10.91
C GLN A 633 -13.71 5.09 11.00
N VAL A 634 -13.40 4.30 12.03
CA VAL A 634 -12.14 3.55 12.18
C VAL A 634 -12.49 2.12 12.57
N ALA A 635 -11.88 1.12 11.92
CA ALA A 635 -12.20 -0.28 12.12
C ALA A 635 -11.66 -0.88 13.44
N ASP A 636 -10.57 -0.32 13.97
CA ASP A 636 -10.03 -0.72 15.27
C ASP A 636 -10.88 -0.15 16.42
N PRO A 637 -11.48 -0.98 17.30
CA PRO A 637 -12.29 -0.52 18.42
C PRO A 637 -11.47 0.25 19.48
N ALA A 638 -10.15 0.08 19.56
CA ALA A 638 -9.29 0.87 20.45
C ALA A 638 -9.10 2.33 19.97
N LEU A 639 -9.37 2.59 18.69
CA LEU A 639 -9.26 3.90 18.07
C LEU A 639 -10.63 4.57 17.87
N ALA A 640 -10.59 5.85 17.51
CA ALA A 640 -11.73 6.64 17.05
C ALA A 640 -11.26 7.61 15.95
N ALA A 641 -12.18 8.13 15.15
CA ALA A 641 -11.87 9.20 14.22
C ALA A 641 -11.70 10.53 14.98
N ALA A 642 -10.66 11.29 14.64
CA ALA A 642 -10.43 12.61 15.19
C ALA A 642 -11.55 13.58 14.79
N CYS A 643 -11.98 14.40 15.77
CA CYS A 643 -12.69 15.63 15.50
C CYS A 643 -12.11 16.77 16.34
N THR A 644 -11.74 17.84 15.66
CA THR A 644 -11.24 19.09 16.24
C THR A 644 -12.13 20.21 15.74
N ASN A 645 -12.95 20.81 16.61
CA ASN A 645 -13.83 21.92 16.23
C ASN A 645 -13.02 23.22 16.09
N PRO A 646 -12.82 23.79 14.89
CA PRO A 646 -12.04 25.02 14.72
C PRO A 646 -12.74 26.25 15.31
N ALA A 647 -14.05 26.21 15.57
CA ALA A 647 -14.75 27.26 16.29
C ALA A 647 -14.60 27.17 17.83
N ALA A 648 -14.20 26.00 18.36
CA ALA A 648 -14.04 25.75 19.79
C ALA A 648 -13.05 24.60 20.04
N LEU A 649 -11.74 24.85 19.93
CA LEU A 649 -10.69 23.83 20.03
C LEU A 649 -10.67 23.08 21.38
N ALA A 650 -11.06 23.76 22.46
CA ALA A 650 -11.20 23.19 23.80
C ALA A 650 -12.46 22.29 23.96
N GLY A 651 -13.28 22.16 22.93
CA GLY A 651 -14.55 21.44 22.93
C GLY A 651 -15.78 22.36 23.03
N GLY A 652 -16.95 21.77 22.79
CA GLY A 652 -18.23 22.49 22.75
C GLY A 652 -18.65 22.91 21.33
N SER A 653 -19.66 23.79 21.28
CA SER A 653 -20.16 24.42 20.05
C SER A 653 -19.59 25.83 19.89
N GLY A 654 -19.39 26.28 18.66
CA GLY A 654 -18.93 27.64 18.35
C GLY A 654 -19.39 28.11 16.96
N GLU A 655 -19.32 29.41 16.73
CA GLU A 655 -19.69 30.04 15.44
C GLU A 655 -18.64 29.75 14.35
N LEU A 656 -19.13 29.31 13.20
CA LEU A 656 -18.31 29.09 12.01
C LEU A 656 -18.20 30.37 11.19
N HIS A 657 -16.99 30.91 11.09
CA HIS A 657 -16.66 32.00 10.18
C HIS A 657 -16.41 31.43 8.77
N ALA A 658 -17.52 31.11 8.09
CA ALA A 658 -17.50 30.52 6.77
C ALA A 658 -17.21 31.56 5.66
N TYR A 659 -16.55 31.09 4.60
CA TYR A 659 -16.39 31.80 3.33
C TYR A 659 -16.88 30.88 2.20
N LEU A 660 -18.14 31.07 1.79
CA LEU A 660 -18.84 30.23 0.82
C LEU A 660 -18.91 30.94 -0.54
N SER A 661 -18.95 30.18 -1.63
CA SER A 661 -19.00 30.73 -2.99
C SER A 661 -20.30 31.50 -3.24
N THR A 662 -20.20 32.73 -3.76
CA THR A 662 -21.37 33.55 -4.12
C THR A 662 -22.29 32.84 -5.12
N THR A 663 -21.71 32.03 -6.01
CA THR A 663 -22.40 31.29 -7.07
C THR A 663 -22.82 29.88 -6.67
N GLY A 664 -22.66 29.48 -5.40
CA GLY A 664 -22.89 28.08 -4.97
C GLY A 664 -21.88 27.10 -5.59
N GLY A 665 -20.72 27.58 -6.02
CA GLY A 665 -19.61 26.76 -6.48
C GLY A 665 -18.98 25.95 -5.34
N THR A 666 -18.43 24.79 -5.69
CA THR A 666 -17.75 23.85 -4.80
C THR A 666 -16.48 23.31 -5.46
N ILE A 667 -15.74 22.44 -4.76
CA ILE A 667 -14.53 21.80 -5.30
C ILE A 667 -14.77 21.09 -6.65
N VAL A 668 -15.90 20.39 -6.81
CA VAL A 668 -16.28 19.71 -8.07
C VAL A 668 -17.06 20.59 -9.07
N GLY A 669 -17.13 21.91 -8.84
CA GLY A 669 -17.87 22.85 -9.68
C GLY A 669 -19.21 23.26 -9.08
N GLY A 670 -20.18 23.61 -9.92
CA GLY A 670 -21.49 24.14 -9.48
C GLY A 670 -22.27 23.16 -8.59
N GLY A 671 -22.74 23.65 -7.43
CA GLY A 671 -23.48 22.86 -6.46
C GLY A 671 -24.83 22.32 -6.97
N ARG A 672 -25.25 21.18 -6.42
CA ARG A 672 -26.56 20.57 -6.70
C ARG A 672 -27.69 21.52 -6.28
N GLY A 673 -28.38 22.09 -7.27
CA GLY A 673 -29.46 23.07 -7.07
C GLY A 673 -29.17 24.48 -7.59
N GLY A 674 -27.92 24.77 -7.97
CA GLY A 674 -27.51 26.10 -8.46
C GLY A 674 -27.38 27.16 -7.37
N PRO A 675 -27.04 28.41 -7.74
CA PRO A 675 -26.93 29.52 -6.79
C PRO A 675 -28.30 29.86 -6.19
N ARG A 676 -28.45 29.67 -4.87
CA ARG A 676 -29.53 30.30 -4.12
C ARG A 676 -29.15 31.76 -3.84
N PRO A 677 -30.08 32.72 -3.89
CA PRO A 677 -29.81 34.11 -3.48
C PRO A 677 -29.38 34.17 -2.01
N TRP A 678 -28.23 34.79 -1.73
CA TRP A 678 -27.74 35.02 -0.37
C TRP A 678 -28.55 36.08 0.40
N VAL A 679 -29.40 36.82 -0.30
CA VAL A 679 -30.40 37.75 0.26
C VAL A 679 -31.69 37.59 -0.54
N ALA A 680 -32.85 37.59 0.12
CA ALA A 680 -34.15 37.46 -0.52
C ALA A 680 -34.48 38.63 -1.48
N SER A 681 -33.93 39.82 -1.22
CA SER A 681 -33.95 40.97 -2.15
C SER A 681 -32.83 41.95 -1.82
N GLY A 682 -32.22 42.57 -2.83
CA GLY A 682 -31.09 43.49 -2.67
C GLY A 682 -30.34 43.73 -3.99
N PRO A 683 -29.25 44.51 -3.97
CA PRO A 683 -28.32 44.59 -5.09
C PRO A 683 -27.59 43.25 -5.29
N ALA A 684 -27.07 43.01 -6.50
CA ALA A 684 -26.29 41.81 -6.80
C ALA A 684 -24.99 41.77 -5.96
N ILE A 685 -24.59 40.56 -5.56
CA ILE A 685 -23.30 40.35 -4.89
C ILE A 685 -22.24 40.14 -5.98
N GLU A 686 -21.36 41.12 -6.14
CA GLU A 686 -20.29 41.12 -7.15
C GLU A 686 -19.00 40.43 -6.67
N THR A 687 -18.88 40.17 -5.37
CA THR A 687 -17.70 39.52 -4.76
C THR A 687 -17.72 38.00 -5.00
N PRO A 688 -16.57 37.33 -5.14
CA PRO A 688 -16.51 35.89 -5.36
C PRO A 688 -16.99 35.05 -4.17
N PHE A 689 -16.93 35.60 -2.94
CA PHE A 689 -17.36 34.91 -1.72
C PHE A 689 -18.42 35.68 -0.92
N VAL A 690 -19.18 34.93 -0.12
CA VAL A 690 -20.10 35.42 0.91
C VAL A 690 -19.71 34.86 2.27
N SER A 691 -19.92 35.68 3.31
CA SER A 691 -19.93 35.24 4.70
C SER A 691 -21.22 35.70 5.38
N ALA A 692 -21.80 34.86 6.23
CA ALA A 692 -23.07 35.12 6.92
C ALA A 692 -22.92 34.85 8.43
N PRO A 693 -22.41 35.84 9.21
CA PRO A 693 -22.18 35.67 10.65
C PRO A 693 -23.44 35.20 11.41
N GLY A 694 -23.26 34.28 12.35
CA GLY A 694 -24.32 33.63 13.11
C GLY A 694 -25.19 32.60 12.35
N LEU A 695 -25.08 32.47 11.01
CA LEU A 695 -25.86 31.47 10.25
C LEU A 695 -25.40 30.04 10.55
N LEU A 696 -24.13 29.84 10.91
CA LEU A 696 -23.52 28.53 11.08
C LEU A 696 -22.87 28.38 12.45
N THR A 697 -23.17 27.28 13.14
CA THR A 697 -22.40 26.82 14.31
C THR A 697 -22.00 25.38 14.14
N ALA A 698 -20.83 24.98 14.66
CA ALA A 698 -20.43 23.59 14.67
C ALA A 698 -19.97 23.10 16.04
N ARG A 699 -20.09 21.79 16.25
CA ARG A 699 -19.57 21.04 17.40
C ARG A 699 -19.04 19.69 16.94
N CYS A 700 -18.10 19.11 17.67
CA CYS A 700 -17.80 17.68 17.47
C CYS A 700 -18.93 16.82 18.04
N ALA A 701 -19.31 15.78 17.29
CA ALA A 701 -20.37 14.85 17.64
C ALA A 701 -19.96 13.41 17.31
N THR A 702 -20.63 12.46 17.95
CA THR A 702 -20.48 11.02 17.71
C THR A 702 -21.88 10.39 17.72
N ASN A 703 -22.17 9.55 16.74
CA ASN A 703 -23.30 8.62 16.77
C ASN A 703 -22.78 7.17 16.72
N GLU A 704 -23.68 6.19 16.59
CA GLU A 704 -23.34 4.79 16.46
C GLU A 704 -22.52 4.45 15.18
N ASN A 705 -22.50 5.36 14.20
CA ASN A 705 -21.85 5.16 12.90
C ASN A 705 -20.50 5.86 12.76
N ALA A 706 -20.27 7.02 13.40
CA ALA A 706 -19.06 7.83 13.20
C ALA A 706 -18.83 8.91 14.28
N THR A 707 -17.60 9.44 14.33
CA THR A 707 -17.25 10.73 14.97
C THR A 707 -16.94 11.78 13.90
N TYR A 708 -17.53 12.97 14.02
CA TYR A 708 -17.61 13.97 12.95
C TYR A 708 -17.82 15.40 13.48
N LEU A 709 -17.65 16.39 12.61
CA LEU A 709 -18.05 17.78 12.90
C LEU A 709 -19.52 17.96 12.50
N GLU A 710 -20.39 18.08 13.49
CA GLU A 710 -21.79 18.41 13.28
C GLU A 710 -21.93 19.91 13.04
N VAL A 711 -22.58 20.28 11.94
CA VAL A 711 -22.86 21.66 11.52
C VAL A 711 -24.36 21.91 11.60
N THR A 712 -24.76 22.92 12.37
CA THR A 712 -26.14 23.42 12.41
C THR A 712 -26.23 24.72 11.62
N VAL A 713 -27.26 24.81 10.78
CA VAL A 713 -27.62 26.01 10.02
C VAL A 713 -28.81 26.66 10.70
N HIS A 714 -28.67 27.93 11.08
CA HIS A 714 -29.66 28.73 11.78
C HIS A 714 -30.43 29.60 10.80
N GLY A 715 -31.19 28.95 9.91
CA GLY A 715 -32.15 29.64 9.05
C GLY A 715 -33.32 30.21 9.86
N ASP A 716 -33.75 31.41 9.50
CA ASP A 716 -34.88 32.12 10.08
C ASP A 716 -35.62 32.84 8.95
N PRO A 717 -36.79 32.34 8.49
CA PRO A 717 -37.54 32.97 7.41
C PRO A 717 -38.08 34.39 7.68
N ALA A 718 -37.82 34.99 8.86
CA ALA A 718 -38.03 36.40 9.15
C ALA A 718 -36.78 37.29 8.93
N ASP A 719 -35.59 36.68 8.89
CA ASP A 719 -34.30 37.26 8.48
C ASP A 719 -34.28 37.38 6.93
N ARG A 720 -33.45 38.27 6.38
CA ARG A 720 -33.41 38.55 4.92
C ARG A 720 -32.43 37.69 4.12
N ARG A 721 -31.66 36.82 4.77
CA ARG A 721 -30.58 36.03 4.17
C ARG A 721 -31.08 34.76 3.48
N ALA A 722 -30.14 33.93 3.03
CA ALA A 722 -30.41 32.52 2.77
C ALA A 722 -30.52 31.73 4.09
N ASP A 723 -31.64 31.03 4.28
CA ASP A 723 -31.87 30.10 5.40
C ASP A 723 -30.95 28.86 5.38
N ASP A 724 -30.29 28.60 4.26
CA ASP A 724 -29.60 27.34 3.99
C ASP A 724 -28.44 27.52 2.99
N ILE A 725 -27.43 26.66 3.13
CA ILE A 725 -26.18 26.67 2.37
C ILE A 725 -26.15 25.56 1.30
N THR A 726 -25.28 25.71 0.30
CA THR A 726 -24.92 24.64 -0.65
C THR A 726 -23.68 23.88 -0.17
N GLY A 727 -23.65 22.55 -0.35
CA GLY A 727 -22.46 21.73 -0.06
C GLY A 727 -22.72 20.23 -0.05
N ASP A 728 -23.97 19.82 0.11
CA ASP A 728 -24.38 18.42 0.23
C ASP A 728 -24.16 17.62 -1.07
N LEU A 729 -23.55 16.44 -0.93
CA LEU A 729 -23.36 15.50 -2.05
C LEU A 729 -24.34 14.31 -1.96
N THR A 730 -24.18 13.45 -0.96
CA THR A 730 -25.15 12.42 -0.54
C THR A 730 -25.00 12.20 0.97
N ALA A 731 -25.92 11.44 1.59
CA ALA A 731 -25.87 11.13 3.03
C ALA A 731 -24.55 10.47 3.48
N GLN A 732 -23.85 9.75 2.61
CA GLN A 732 -22.55 9.12 2.93
C GLN A 732 -21.37 10.09 2.93
N TRP A 733 -21.55 11.29 2.35
CA TRP A 733 -20.53 12.33 2.17
C TRP A 733 -20.79 13.58 3.02
N GLY A 734 -22.02 13.80 3.49
CA GLY A 734 -22.37 15.01 4.22
C GLY A 734 -22.07 16.29 3.42
N LEU A 735 -21.41 17.24 4.07
CA LEU A 735 -21.01 18.54 3.54
C LEU A 735 -19.58 18.54 2.94
N HIS A 736 -19.03 17.37 2.60
CA HIS A 736 -17.62 17.20 2.19
C HIS A 736 -17.13 18.16 1.09
N LEU A 737 -18.01 18.59 0.17
CA LEU A 737 -17.64 19.52 -0.90
C LEU A 737 -17.27 20.94 -0.41
N VAL A 738 -17.53 21.25 0.87
CA VAL A 738 -17.32 22.57 1.49
C VAL A 738 -16.68 22.50 2.90
N ASP A 739 -16.13 21.34 3.32
CA ASP A 739 -15.50 21.15 4.66
C ASP A 739 -14.61 22.34 5.08
N VAL A 740 -13.72 22.77 4.17
CA VAL A 740 -12.76 23.87 4.41
C VAL A 740 -13.48 25.23 4.41
N ASN A 741 -14.39 25.46 3.47
CA ASN A 741 -15.14 26.71 3.32
C ASN A 741 -16.00 27.04 4.54
N LEU A 742 -16.57 26.02 5.19
CA LEU A 742 -17.36 26.14 6.42
C LEU A 742 -16.56 26.77 7.57
N ALA A 743 -15.29 26.43 7.72
CA ALA A 743 -14.45 26.87 8.84
C ALA A 743 -13.30 27.80 8.44
N MET A 744 -13.23 28.22 7.17
CA MET A 744 -12.09 28.91 6.57
C MET A 744 -11.59 30.10 7.40
N GLY A 745 -12.49 30.94 7.90
CA GLY A 745 -12.13 32.09 8.74
C GLY A 745 -11.64 31.71 10.13
N ASN A 746 -12.19 30.64 10.73
CA ASN A 746 -11.68 30.09 11.99
C ASN A 746 -10.27 29.51 11.80
N LEU A 747 -10.04 28.75 10.73
CA LEU A 747 -8.76 28.11 10.42
C LEU A 747 -7.67 29.15 10.15
N VAL A 748 -7.94 30.19 9.35
CA VAL A 748 -7.01 31.31 9.12
C VAL A 748 -6.73 32.09 10.40
N ALA A 749 -7.71 32.27 11.30
CA ALA A 749 -7.50 32.90 12.59
C ALA A 749 -6.64 32.03 13.52
N ILE A 750 -6.88 30.71 13.59
CA ILE A 750 -6.05 29.79 14.38
C ILE A 750 -4.62 29.77 13.86
N VAL A 751 -4.39 29.67 12.55
CA VAL A 751 -3.05 29.70 11.96
C VAL A 751 -2.31 30.99 12.34
N ARG A 752 -3.00 32.14 12.43
CA ARG A 752 -2.40 33.41 12.89
C ARG A 752 -1.92 33.34 14.35
N GLU A 753 -2.74 32.79 15.25
CA GLU A 753 -2.37 32.65 16.67
C GLU A 753 -1.29 31.59 16.89
N GLN A 754 -1.35 30.45 16.19
CA GLN A 754 -0.33 29.41 16.21
C GLN A 754 1.01 29.94 15.69
N THR A 755 0.97 30.75 14.63
CA THR A 755 2.14 31.47 14.09
C THR A 755 2.76 32.39 15.12
N ALA A 756 1.94 33.26 15.75
CA ALA A 756 2.41 34.16 16.79
C ALA A 756 2.96 33.40 18.02
N SER A 757 2.48 32.18 18.27
CA SER A 757 3.02 31.29 19.30
C SER A 757 4.36 30.66 18.90
N TRP A 758 4.46 30.12 17.69
CA TRP A 758 5.69 29.53 17.15
C TRP A 758 6.84 30.55 17.08
N GLN A 759 6.55 31.80 16.71
CA GLN A 759 7.54 32.89 16.71
C GLN A 759 8.00 33.34 18.11
N ARG A 760 7.36 32.89 19.21
CA ARG A 760 7.78 33.18 20.59
C ARG A 760 8.62 32.05 21.21
N THR A 761 8.75 30.91 20.54
CA THR A 761 9.43 29.71 21.05
C THR A 761 10.68 29.33 20.25
N ARG A 762 11.16 30.21 19.37
CA ARG A 762 12.27 30.02 18.44
C ARG A 762 13.18 31.25 18.39
#